data_AF-A0A7H8TA03-F1
#
_entry.id   AF-A0A7H8TA03-F1
#
_cell.length_a   1.000
_cell.length_b   1.000
_cell.length_c   1.000
_cell.angle_alpha   90.00
_cell.angle_beta   90.00
_cell.angle_gamma   90.00
#
_symmetry.space_group_name_H-M   'P 1'
#
loop_
_entity.id
_entity.type
_entity.pdbx_description
1 polymer ?
#
loop_
_entity_poly.entity_id
_entity_poly.type
_entity_poly.pdbx_seq_one_letter_code
_entity_poly.pdbx_strand_id
1 'polypeptide(L)'
;MTTTTTRPGLAAADDKWLANKLLQAGFGGPDCDFPECTAARAPRPKGKPGPPPKFCVQHNNRRDRQIAYRAQERLKKEQGAAPEPVPVEKAVARGAREEQVLASLLPRVLTALEAVHQGQQAGADTAAVAAHIEQVTSDAGEQVRQAEERREEAVQDAEQARGEASRSEEAADHARTERQAALLEGACALREAAAADQRAAADRAALDELSESHRRLRDDHHELTGAHHQLTVRNGELEQSHTTLTGEHGRLLAAHGRLQGEAEAQRSRLEELSSQHTRLAETQRRTAAALAAAQSENTGLAARLDEVQSHREEVTAENGRLTGMLEEERERHRQEVAALRAQLDVAPPAADPETAAGHGDGEAPGPGLTDGSERTESDEDTETDGEGPAVPLSIIDLGVHGGSGWTLVRYESDHSSWRVLRDGEIAGSIRPVHSLHGTSLLGWSARTGSALPVQPPLGQKYFANREQAAGAVVRDGLRRPPGTTTAAVAEAFTALGEPRQNALVAAVIPLATATPERGGRLAQLPRAVRDAALRTALRVPGEQELQQLTALDAAALGRSKEARLLLGALQDLAPADAQEETGPVNLGTIGGRAWRLEPDPAYTGGYRVLADGAEVGGIAPVRRRKTDTVRWTAEHRRCTLGHGPAWAGRDTAAQAVITAESAWVPLPRLDDESYLRIPAWLRSNLYGAAGRVDVRRGRLAQLQPGAYRQQLHAALAQARRTAACRLRGQHLAVLLDAAREDLGAAGSAAADRLYEVIQEIRAELVSGAETA
;
A
#
# COMPACT_ATOMS: atom_id res chain seq x y z
N MET A 1 9.39 -46.61 18.65
CA MET A 1 9.78 -46.14 17.30
C MET A 1 9.83 -44.63 17.35
N THR A 2 10.99 -44.08 17.70
CA THR A 2 11.24 -42.65 17.91
C THR A 2 12.67 -42.40 17.46
N THR A 3 12.85 -41.71 16.34
CA THR A 3 14.17 -41.32 15.83
C THR A 3 14.57 -39.99 16.44
N THR A 4 15.39 -40.06 17.48
CA THR A 4 16.11 -38.94 18.08
C THR A 4 17.38 -38.69 17.26
N THR A 5 17.45 -37.57 16.54
CA THR A 5 18.68 -37.16 15.83
C THR A 5 19.47 -36.22 16.72
N THR A 6 20.47 -36.78 17.38
CA THR A 6 21.46 -36.09 18.21
C THR A 6 22.49 -35.41 17.31
N ARG A 7 22.69 -34.12 17.56
CA ARG A 7 23.65 -33.23 16.88
C ARG A 7 25.03 -33.39 17.54
N PRO A 8 26.13 -33.69 16.82
CA PRO A 8 27.45 -33.64 17.43
C PRO A 8 27.99 -32.21 17.36
N GLY A 9 28.49 -31.73 18.50
CA GLY A 9 29.31 -30.53 18.57
C GLY A 9 30.64 -30.75 17.87
N LEU A 10 31.01 -29.81 17.01
CA LEU A 10 32.34 -29.71 16.44
C LEU A 10 33.03 -28.51 17.06
N ALA A 11 34.10 -28.85 17.77
CA ALA A 11 35.02 -27.98 18.47
C ALA A 11 35.78 -27.09 17.49
N ALA A 12 36.20 -25.95 18.03
CA ALA A 12 37.05 -24.95 17.41
C ALA A 12 38.30 -25.58 16.75
N ALA A 13 38.48 -25.28 15.47
CA ALA A 13 39.74 -25.40 14.77
C ALA A 13 40.19 -23.99 14.37
N ASP A 14 41.31 -23.58 14.96
CA ASP A 14 42.02 -22.34 14.69
C ASP A 14 42.58 -22.32 13.25
N ASP A 15 41.96 -21.54 12.37
CA ASP A 15 42.54 -21.23 11.06
C ASP A 15 43.42 -19.97 11.15
N LYS A 16 44.69 -20.23 11.49
CA LYS A 16 45.85 -19.31 11.51
C LYS A 16 46.29 -18.80 10.12
N TRP A 17 45.42 -18.78 9.11
CA TRP A 17 45.81 -18.40 7.75
C TRP A 17 45.42 -16.97 7.35
N LEU A 18 44.50 -16.32 8.07
CA LEU A 18 44.03 -14.95 7.75
C LEU A 18 44.57 -13.84 8.67
N ALA A 19 45.32 -14.19 9.73
CA ALA A 19 45.85 -13.20 10.68
C ALA A 19 47.26 -12.67 10.34
N ASN A 20 47.89 -13.11 9.26
CA ASN A 20 49.29 -12.77 8.94
C ASN A 20 49.46 -11.79 7.76
N LYS A 21 48.43 -10.99 7.44
CA LYS A 21 48.50 -10.01 6.31
C LYS A 21 48.08 -8.58 6.61
N LEU A 22 47.75 -8.23 7.86
CA LEU A 22 47.28 -6.88 8.22
C LEU A 22 48.00 -6.21 9.39
N LEU A 23 49.20 -6.67 9.74
CA LEU A 23 50.06 -6.03 10.74
C LEU A 23 51.52 -6.08 10.30
N GLN A 24 51.90 -5.23 9.34
CA GLN A 24 53.29 -4.84 9.11
C GLN A 24 53.34 -3.59 8.22
N ALA A 25 53.10 -2.44 8.85
CA ALA A 25 53.49 -1.13 8.33
C ALA A 25 54.15 -0.35 9.47
N GLY A 26 55.39 -0.73 9.77
CA GLY A 26 56.25 -0.07 10.73
C GLY A 26 57.66 -0.02 10.15
N PHE A 27 58.04 1.17 9.69
CA PHE A 27 59.39 1.74 9.55
C PHE A 27 60.60 0.79 9.52
N GLY A 28 61.34 0.86 8.41
CA GLY A 28 62.76 0.49 8.34
C GLY A 28 63.25 0.49 6.89
N GLY A 29 64.07 1.48 6.51
CA GLY A 29 64.88 1.39 5.28
C GLY A 29 65.88 0.22 5.33
N PRO A 30 66.56 -0.12 4.22
CA PRO A 30 67.52 0.81 3.62
C PRO A 30 67.61 0.79 2.07
N ASP A 31 68.34 1.78 1.56
CA ASP A 31 69.14 1.81 0.33
C ASP A 31 68.49 1.37 -1.00
N CYS A 32 68.16 2.37 -1.82
CA CYS A 32 68.06 2.21 -3.27
C CYS A 32 68.99 3.21 -3.95
N ASP A 33 70.11 2.68 -4.45
CA ASP A 33 70.95 3.26 -5.50
C ASP A 33 70.20 3.15 -6.83
N PHE A 34 69.81 4.28 -7.42
CA PHE A 34 70.05 4.70 -8.82
C PHE A 34 69.04 5.79 -9.25
N PRO A 35 69.44 6.71 -10.15
CA PRO A 35 68.86 8.03 -10.31
C PRO A 35 67.91 8.14 -11.51
N GLU A 36 67.16 9.24 -11.53
CA GLU A 36 66.39 9.80 -12.66
C GLU A 36 65.06 9.11 -13.03
N CYS A 37 63.98 9.52 -12.35
CA CYS A 37 62.68 9.62 -13.02
C CYS A 37 61.81 10.70 -12.36
N THR A 38 61.58 11.81 -13.07
CA THR A 38 60.74 12.92 -12.65
C THR A 38 59.50 13.00 -13.54
N ALA A 39 58.32 12.67 -13.01
CA ALA A 39 57.03 13.31 -13.35
C ALA A 39 55.86 12.59 -12.66
N ALA A 40 55.21 13.25 -11.70
CA ALA A 40 53.75 13.24 -11.48
C ALA A 40 53.43 13.94 -10.15
N ARG A 41 53.15 15.24 -10.18
CA ARG A 41 52.52 15.97 -9.07
C ARG A 41 51.08 16.33 -9.46
N ALA A 42 50.13 15.78 -8.72
CA ALA A 42 48.74 16.23 -8.65
C ALA A 42 48.61 17.45 -7.70
N PRO A 43 47.52 18.24 -7.79
CA PRO A 43 47.46 19.61 -7.26
C PRO A 43 47.06 19.67 -5.77
N ARG A 44 47.54 20.70 -5.05
CA ARG A 44 47.09 21.04 -3.69
C ARG A 44 46.23 22.32 -3.68
N PRO A 45 45.25 22.43 -2.76
CA PRO A 45 44.36 23.57 -2.64
C PRO A 45 44.98 24.75 -1.88
N LYS A 46 44.35 25.92 -2.06
CA LYS A 46 44.78 27.30 -1.75
C LYS A 46 44.90 27.61 -0.24
N GLY A 47 45.90 28.42 0.14
CA GLY A 47 45.93 29.13 1.43
C GLY A 47 47.24 29.86 1.79
N LYS A 48 47.30 31.16 1.47
CA LYS A 48 48.21 32.25 1.94
C LYS A 48 49.69 32.28 1.46
N PRO A 49 50.28 33.49 1.26
CA PRO A 49 51.53 33.67 0.52
C PRO A 49 52.76 33.64 1.43
N GLY A 50 53.70 32.75 1.12
CA GLY A 50 55.07 32.76 1.66
C GLY A 50 56.05 33.47 0.70
N PRO A 51 57.20 33.95 1.21
CA PRO A 51 58.11 34.86 0.51
C PRO A 51 58.81 34.18 -0.69
N PRO A 52 59.31 34.96 -1.68
CA PRO A 52 59.85 34.40 -2.91
C PRO A 52 61.11 33.56 -2.63
N PRO A 53 61.22 32.33 -3.18
CA PRO A 53 62.45 31.58 -3.10
C PRO A 53 63.49 32.16 -4.07
N LYS A 54 64.72 32.26 -3.56
CA LYS A 54 65.93 32.60 -4.31
C LYS A 54 66.10 31.59 -5.46
N PHE A 55 66.10 32.09 -6.69
CA PHE A 55 66.47 31.29 -7.86
C PHE A 55 67.98 31.01 -7.82
N CYS A 56 68.31 29.72 -7.76
CA CYS A 56 69.65 29.19 -7.91
C CYS A 56 70.05 29.28 -9.40
N VAL A 57 71.29 29.74 -9.57
CA VAL A 57 72.03 29.88 -10.82
C VAL A 57 72.50 28.50 -11.26
N GLN A 58 71.90 27.92 -12.29
CA GLN A 58 72.51 27.05 -13.32
C GLN A 58 71.43 26.26 -14.07
N HIS A 59 71.64 26.11 -15.38
CA HIS A 59 70.83 25.36 -16.36
C HIS A 59 69.56 26.02 -16.90
N ASN A 60 69.74 27.01 -17.79
CA ASN A 60 69.22 26.93 -19.16
C ASN A 60 69.81 28.08 -19.99
N ASN A 61 70.76 27.84 -20.91
CA ASN A 61 71.11 28.82 -21.94
C ASN A 61 72.04 28.29 -23.04
N ARG A 62 71.60 27.28 -23.80
CA ARG A 62 72.24 26.90 -25.08
C ARG A 62 71.47 27.37 -26.32
N ARG A 63 70.31 28.01 -26.16
CA ARG A 63 69.49 28.51 -27.28
C ARG A 63 69.55 30.05 -27.47
N ASP A 64 69.91 30.81 -26.44
CA ASP A 64 69.96 32.29 -26.52
C ASP A 64 71.34 32.87 -26.86
N ARG A 65 72.42 32.08 -26.89
CA ARG A 65 73.74 32.55 -27.34
C ARG A 65 73.90 32.65 -28.86
N GLN A 66 73.04 31.97 -29.64
CA GLN A 66 73.09 32.06 -31.11
C GLN A 66 72.33 33.27 -31.68
N ILE A 67 71.43 33.89 -30.91
CA ILE A 67 70.67 35.08 -31.34
C ILE A 67 71.45 36.37 -31.06
N ALA A 68 72.25 36.42 -29.98
CA ALA A 68 73.08 37.60 -29.64
C ALA A 68 74.33 37.78 -30.54
N TYR A 69 74.91 36.69 -31.07
CA TYR A 69 76.08 36.78 -31.96
C TYR A 69 75.74 37.29 -33.37
N ARG A 70 74.55 36.95 -33.88
CA ARG A 70 74.07 37.42 -35.21
C ARG A 70 73.55 38.86 -35.20
N ALA A 71 73.27 39.44 -34.03
CA ALA A 71 72.92 40.85 -33.87
C ALA A 71 74.15 41.78 -33.81
N GLN A 72 75.32 41.29 -33.37
CA GLN A 72 76.57 42.09 -33.29
C GLN A 72 77.32 42.23 -34.62
N GLU A 73 77.16 41.33 -35.59
CA GLU A 73 77.78 41.49 -36.92
C GLU A 73 76.99 42.40 -37.88
N ARG A 74 75.67 42.52 -37.71
CA ARG A 74 74.85 43.43 -38.54
C ARG A 74 75.02 44.91 -38.16
N LEU A 75 75.40 45.20 -36.91
CA LEU A 75 75.72 46.56 -36.45
C LEU A 75 77.15 47.02 -36.76
N LYS A 76 78.03 46.15 -37.28
CA LYS A 76 79.38 46.52 -37.73
C LYS A 76 79.49 46.74 -39.25
N LYS A 77 78.45 46.43 -40.02
CA LYS A 77 78.46 46.57 -41.50
C LYS A 77 77.62 47.72 -42.06
N GLU A 78 76.89 48.46 -41.23
CA GLU A 78 76.05 49.58 -41.69
C GLU A 78 76.08 50.73 -40.68
N GLN A 79 77.07 51.63 -40.78
CA GLN A 79 76.92 53.10 -40.60
C GLN A 79 78.29 53.82 -40.61
N GLY A 80 78.43 54.74 -41.58
CA GLY A 80 79.56 55.65 -41.80
C GLY A 80 79.81 55.86 -43.31
N ALA A 81 78.82 56.35 -44.07
CA ALA A 81 78.58 57.77 -44.36
C ALA A 81 79.75 58.40 -45.18
N ALA A 82 79.66 58.50 -46.51
CA ALA A 82 78.95 59.52 -47.32
C ALA A 82 79.93 60.61 -47.89
N PRO A 83 79.61 61.29 -49.01
CA PRO A 83 80.57 61.67 -50.07
C PRO A 83 80.89 63.18 -50.22
N GLU A 84 81.66 63.50 -51.28
CA GLU A 84 81.88 64.79 -51.99
C GLU A 84 82.98 65.76 -51.51
N PRO A 85 83.47 66.71 -52.35
CA PRO A 85 83.62 66.76 -53.82
C PRO A 85 85.04 67.20 -54.29
N VAL A 86 85.26 67.20 -55.61
CA VAL A 86 86.43 67.74 -56.35
C VAL A 86 86.38 69.29 -56.35
N PRO A 87 87.53 70.02 -56.32
CA PRO A 87 87.96 70.72 -57.55
C PRO A 87 89.50 70.87 -57.75
N VAL A 88 89.92 70.63 -59.00
CA VAL A 88 90.67 71.51 -59.92
C VAL A 88 91.88 72.34 -59.43
N GLU A 89 92.94 72.31 -60.27
CA GLU A 89 94.03 73.28 -60.47
C GLU A 89 95.32 73.21 -59.63
N LYS A 90 96.35 72.58 -60.23
CA LYS A 90 97.65 73.19 -60.63
C LYS A 90 98.41 72.15 -61.47
N ALA A 91 98.48 72.30 -62.80
CA ALA A 91 99.35 73.21 -63.55
C ALA A 91 100.78 72.65 -63.78
N VAL A 92 101.00 72.20 -65.02
CA VAL A 92 102.10 72.58 -65.92
C VAL A 92 103.52 72.08 -65.59
N ALA A 93 103.99 71.17 -66.44
CA ALA A 93 105.29 71.22 -67.12
C ALA A 93 105.24 70.24 -68.32
N ARG A 94 104.47 70.54 -69.39
CA ARG A 94 104.85 71.36 -70.56
C ARG A 94 106.27 71.14 -71.04
N GLY A 95 106.35 70.63 -72.27
CA GLY A 95 107.55 70.53 -73.07
C GLY A 95 108.32 71.85 -73.10
N ALA A 96 109.63 71.70 -72.93
CA ALA A 96 110.62 72.73 -73.17
C ALA A 96 111.97 72.04 -73.30
N ARG A 97 112.21 71.34 -74.42
CA ARG A 97 113.56 70.97 -74.91
C ARG A 97 113.62 70.36 -76.32
N GLU A 98 112.68 70.68 -77.21
CA GLU A 98 112.79 70.36 -78.65
C GLU A 98 112.36 71.51 -79.58
N GLU A 99 112.40 72.76 -79.12
CA GLU A 99 112.13 73.94 -79.97
C GLU A 99 113.15 75.07 -79.79
N GLN A 100 114.43 74.69 -79.61
CA GLN A 100 115.52 75.63 -79.80
C GLN A 100 116.69 74.87 -80.39
N VAL A 101 116.92 75.05 -81.70
CA VAL A 101 118.03 74.51 -82.53
C VAL A 101 117.65 73.32 -83.46
N LEU A 102 116.38 73.22 -83.85
CA LEU A 102 116.01 72.95 -85.27
C LEU A 102 115.54 74.25 -85.95
N ALA A 103 116.26 75.35 -85.69
CA ALA A 103 115.98 76.64 -86.31
C ALA A 103 117.12 77.14 -87.21
N SER A 104 118.15 76.33 -87.53
CA SER A 104 119.18 76.84 -88.44
C SER A 104 119.79 75.89 -89.45
N LEU A 105 120.00 74.58 -89.24
CA LEU A 105 120.78 73.81 -90.24
C LEU A 105 120.54 72.30 -90.20
N LEU A 106 119.50 71.77 -90.86
CA LEU A 106 119.48 70.43 -91.52
C LEU A 106 118.15 69.94 -92.16
N PRO A 107 117.16 70.78 -92.56
CA PRO A 107 116.11 70.38 -93.52
C PRO A 107 116.58 70.01 -94.94
N ARG A 108 117.85 69.61 -95.14
CA ARG A 108 118.45 69.34 -96.46
C ARG A 108 119.23 68.03 -96.58
N VAL A 109 119.30 67.21 -95.53
CA VAL A 109 119.86 65.84 -95.59
C VAL A 109 118.84 64.77 -95.16
N LEU A 110 117.80 65.18 -94.41
CA LEU A 110 116.62 64.37 -94.08
C LEU A 110 115.84 63.93 -95.34
N THR A 111 115.69 64.78 -96.35
CA THR A 111 114.86 64.47 -97.53
C THR A 111 115.49 63.49 -98.53
N ALA A 112 116.78 63.16 -98.41
CA ALA A 112 117.50 62.26 -99.34
C ALA A 112 117.90 60.90 -98.72
N LEU A 113 117.92 60.79 -97.38
CA LEU A 113 118.16 59.51 -96.68
C LEU A 113 116.85 58.83 -96.22
N GLU A 114 115.75 59.57 -96.05
CA GLU A 114 114.41 58.99 -95.77
C GLU A 114 113.84 58.19 -96.95
N ALA A 115 114.17 58.54 -98.20
CA ALA A 115 113.64 57.85 -99.38
C ALA A 115 114.29 56.48 -99.66
N VAL A 116 115.47 56.18 -99.09
CA VAL A 116 116.18 54.88 -99.28
C VAL A 116 116.02 53.96 -98.07
N HIS A 117 115.80 54.51 -96.86
CA HIS A 117 115.50 53.73 -95.65
C HIS A 117 114.03 53.24 -95.60
N GLN A 118 113.08 54.06 -96.05
CA GLN A 118 111.64 53.69 -96.08
C GLN A 118 111.30 52.58 -97.09
N GLY A 119 112.15 52.33 -98.09
CA GLY A 119 111.98 51.23 -99.04
C GLY A 119 112.42 49.85 -98.54
N GLN A 120 113.27 49.77 -97.50
CA GLN A 120 113.76 48.50 -96.96
C GLN A 120 113.08 48.10 -95.63
N GLN A 121 112.48 49.04 -94.90
CA GLN A 121 111.67 48.75 -93.69
C GLN A 121 110.25 48.27 -94.01
N ALA A 122 109.66 48.68 -95.15
CA ALA A 122 108.31 48.25 -95.55
C ALA A 122 108.19 46.74 -95.85
N GLY A 123 109.29 46.03 -96.13
CA GLY A 123 109.29 44.57 -96.32
C GLY A 123 109.50 43.77 -95.03
N ALA A 124 110.26 44.31 -94.06
CA ALA A 124 110.49 43.69 -92.77
C ALA A 124 109.31 43.88 -91.81
N ASP A 125 108.64 45.03 -91.87
CA ASP A 125 107.49 45.34 -91.03
C ASP A 125 106.22 44.61 -91.48
N THR A 126 106.04 44.29 -92.76
CA THR A 126 104.93 43.42 -93.21
C THR A 126 105.09 41.98 -92.75
N ALA A 127 106.32 41.47 -92.66
CA ALA A 127 106.58 40.12 -92.14
C ALA A 127 106.43 40.07 -90.61
N ALA A 128 106.87 41.12 -89.90
CA ALA A 128 106.67 41.24 -88.45
C ALA A 128 105.19 41.45 -88.08
N VAL A 129 104.43 42.23 -88.85
CA VAL A 129 102.99 42.41 -88.66
C VAL A 129 102.22 41.14 -89.03
N ALA A 130 102.60 40.42 -90.09
CA ALA A 130 101.99 39.13 -90.40
C ALA A 130 102.26 38.08 -89.31
N ALA A 131 103.49 37.99 -88.81
CA ALA A 131 103.83 37.11 -87.70
C ALA A 131 103.14 37.53 -86.39
N HIS A 132 102.98 38.83 -86.14
CA HIS A 132 102.25 39.32 -84.98
C HIS A 132 100.74 39.09 -85.09
N ILE A 133 100.15 39.21 -86.29
CA ILE A 133 98.75 38.85 -86.53
C ILE A 133 98.55 37.34 -86.34
N GLU A 134 99.44 36.49 -86.87
CA GLU A 134 99.40 35.04 -86.61
C GLU A 134 99.52 34.73 -85.12
N GLN A 135 100.47 35.35 -84.41
CA GLN A 135 100.63 35.21 -82.96
C GLN A 135 99.36 35.66 -82.21
N VAL A 136 98.80 36.82 -82.53
CA VAL A 136 97.58 37.35 -81.88
C VAL A 136 96.36 36.48 -82.21
N THR A 137 96.25 35.95 -83.43
CA THR A 137 95.18 35.01 -83.77
C THR A 137 95.35 33.65 -83.10
N SER A 138 96.58 33.17 -82.92
CA SER A 138 96.90 31.96 -82.16
C SER A 138 96.60 32.16 -80.68
N ASP A 139 97.03 33.28 -80.08
CA ASP A 139 96.78 33.62 -78.68
C ASP A 139 95.29 33.85 -78.43
N ALA A 140 94.58 34.49 -79.36
CA ALA A 140 93.12 34.64 -79.30
C ALA A 140 92.41 33.29 -79.42
N GLY A 141 92.89 32.39 -80.30
CA GLY A 141 92.36 31.03 -80.44
C GLY A 141 92.62 30.17 -79.19
N GLU A 142 93.76 30.32 -78.55
CA GLU A 142 94.10 29.68 -77.27
C GLU A 142 93.24 30.23 -76.13
N GLN A 143 93.01 31.55 -76.09
CA GLN A 143 92.13 32.18 -75.11
C GLN A 143 90.66 31.78 -75.29
N VAL A 144 90.19 31.61 -76.53
CA VAL A 144 88.84 31.10 -76.80
C VAL A 144 88.73 29.65 -76.36
N ARG A 145 89.71 28.79 -76.68
CA ARG A 145 89.73 27.39 -76.17
C ARG A 145 89.74 27.33 -74.64
N GLN A 146 90.58 28.13 -73.98
CA GLN A 146 90.60 28.20 -72.52
C GLN A 146 89.29 28.77 -71.94
N ALA A 147 88.62 29.69 -72.64
CA ALA A 147 87.33 30.22 -72.21
C ALA A 147 86.20 29.20 -72.42
N GLU A 148 86.26 28.40 -73.48
CA GLU A 148 85.34 27.29 -73.74
C GLU A 148 85.54 26.17 -72.73
N GLU A 149 86.78 25.75 -72.45
CA GLU A 149 87.10 24.77 -71.40
C GLU A 149 86.61 25.24 -70.02
N ARG A 150 86.87 26.50 -69.64
CA ARG A 150 86.33 27.07 -68.39
C ARG A 150 84.82 27.14 -68.36
N ARG A 151 84.17 27.33 -69.52
CA ARG A 151 82.72 27.34 -69.63
C ARG A 151 82.16 25.93 -69.48
N GLU A 152 82.80 24.93 -70.05
CA GLU A 152 82.44 23.52 -69.89
C GLU A 152 82.65 23.06 -68.45
N GLU A 153 83.77 23.41 -67.82
CA GLU A 153 84.00 23.19 -66.38
C GLU A 153 82.93 23.88 -65.53
N ALA A 154 82.60 25.15 -65.82
CA ALA A 154 81.56 25.86 -65.09
C ALA A 154 80.15 25.26 -65.28
N VAL A 155 79.88 24.66 -66.45
CA VAL A 155 78.62 23.93 -66.69
C VAL A 155 78.61 22.61 -65.92
N GLN A 156 79.71 21.86 -65.92
CA GLN A 156 79.84 20.62 -65.13
C GLN A 156 79.72 20.89 -63.63
N ASP A 157 80.37 21.94 -63.12
CA ASP A 157 80.25 22.37 -61.73
C ASP A 157 78.82 22.79 -61.39
N ALA A 158 78.13 23.50 -62.30
CA ALA A 158 76.74 23.89 -62.11
C ALA A 158 75.78 22.67 -62.12
N GLU A 159 76.03 21.67 -62.97
CA GLU A 159 75.29 20.42 -63.01
C GLU A 159 75.53 19.57 -61.76
N GLN A 160 76.78 19.48 -61.30
CA GLN A 160 77.12 18.81 -60.05
C GLN A 160 76.46 19.51 -58.85
N ALA A 161 76.51 20.85 -58.78
CA ALA A 161 75.85 21.63 -57.74
C ALA A 161 74.32 21.44 -57.77
N ARG A 162 73.70 21.34 -58.96
CA ARG A 162 72.26 21.00 -59.09
C ARG A 162 71.97 19.58 -58.62
N GLY A 163 72.82 18.61 -58.95
CA GLY A 163 72.67 17.22 -58.50
C GLY A 163 72.84 17.08 -56.98
N GLU A 164 73.73 17.85 -56.37
CA GLU A 164 73.88 17.93 -54.90
C GLU A 164 72.68 18.63 -54.24
N ALA A 165 72.16 19.71 -54.84
CA ALA A 165 70.96 20.37 -54.38
C ALA A 165 69.72 19.46 -54.43
N SER A 166 69.53 18.72 -55.54
CA SER A 166 68.44 17.75 -55.70
C SER A 166 68.53 16.63 -54.65
N ARG A 167 69.72 16.06 -54.43
CA ARG A 167 69.93 15.04 -53.39
C ARG A 167 69.70 15.59 -51.98
N SER A 168 70.07 16.85 -51.73
CA SER A 168 69.79 17.52 -50.46
C SER A 168 68.29 17.78 -50.26
N GLU A 169 67.55 18.09 -51.32
CA GLU A 169 66.10 18.28 -51.29
C GLU A 169 65.38 16.95 -51.02
N GLU A 170 65.75 15.88 -51.74
CA GLU A 170 65.24 14.53 -51.50
C GLU A 170 65.53 14.04 -50.08
N ALA A 171 66.74 14.28 -49.56
CA ALA A 171 67.09 13.95 -48.18
C ALA A 171 66.27 14.76 -47.16
N ALA A 172 66.00 16.04 -47.45
CA ALA A 172 65.17 16.88 -46.60
C ALA A 172 63.70 16.43 -46.60
N ASP A 173 63.17 16.04 -47.76
CA ASP A 173 61.82 15.49 -47.87
C ASP A 173 61.70 14.12 -47.20
N HIS A 174 62.71 13.25 -47.36
CA HIS A 174 62.77 11.99 -46.63
C HIS A 174 62.75 12.23 -45.11
N ALA A 175 63.59 13.13 -44.60
CA ALA A 175 63.60 13.49 -43.18
C ALA A 175 62.27 14.12 -42.70
N ARG A 176 61.57 14.89 -43.56
CA ARG A 176 60.22 15.39 -43.25
C ARG A 176 59.21 14.24 -43.15
N THR A 177 59.26 13.28 -44.07
CA THR A 177 58.37 12.11 -44.04
C THR A 177 58.62 11.23 -42.82
N GLU A 178 59.87 10.97 -42.45
CA GLU A 178 60.23 10.24 -41.23
C GLU A 178 59.75 10.98 -39.98
N ARG A 179 59.95 12.30 -39.92
CA ARG A 179 59.45 13.11 -38.80
C ARG A 179 57.93 13.08 -38.73
N GLN A 180 57.23 13.13 -39.86
CA GLN A 180 55.77 13.04 -39.88
C GLN A 180 55.29 11.65 -39.45
N ALA A 181 55.95 10.57 -39.86
CA ALA A 181 55.68 9.21 -39.41
C ALA A 181 55.87 9.09 -37.88
N ALA A 182 56.99 9.57 -37.34
CA ALA A 182 57.24 9.57 -35.90
C ALA A 182 56.21 10.39 -35.10
N LEU A 183 55.72 11.51 -35.65
CA LEU A 183 54.65 12.28 -35.02
C LEU A 183 53.31 11.54 -35.03
N LEU A 184 53.01 10.79 -36.09
CA LEU A 184 51.80 9.97 -36.16
C LEU A 184 51.86 8.77 -35.21
N GLU A 185 53.00 8.10 -35.12
CA GLU A 185 53.24 7.03 -34.14
C GLU A 185 53.13 7.56 -32.71
N GLY A 186 53.74 8.71 -32.40
CA GLY A 186 53.62 9.37 -31.10
C GLY A 186 52.17 9.76 -30.79
N ALA A 187 51.42 10.26 -31.77
CA ALA A 187 50.01 10.57 -31.60
C ALA A 187 49.16 9.31 -31.37
N CYS A 188 49.49 8.19 -32.03
CA CYS A 188 48.83 6.90 -31.81
C CYS A 188 49.08 6.39 -30.39
N ALA A 189 50.34 6.40 -29.95
CA ALA A 189 50.71 5.98 -28.59
C ALA A 189 50.03 6.83 -27.50
N LEU A 190 49.91 8.15 -27.70
CA LEU A 190 49.18 9.04 -26.78
C LEU A 190 47.68 8.73 -26.73
N ARG A 191 47.06 8.38 -27.87
CA ARG A 191 45.65 7.96 -27.91
C ARG A 191 45.45 6.63 -27.20
N GLU A 192 46.35 5.67 -27.40
CA GLU A 192 46.31 4.38 -26.70
C GLU A 192 46.49 4.53 -25.19
N ALA A 193 47.42 5.39 -24.76
CA ALA A 193 47.61 5.73 -23.34
C ALA A 193 46.36 6.40 -22.75
N ALA A 194 45.78 7.39 -23.44
CA ALA A 194 44.55 8.03 -23.00
C ALA A 194 43.36 7.04 -22.92
N ALA A 195 43.26 6.10 -23.87
CA ALA A 195 42.25 5.05 -23.83
C ALA A 195 42.50 4.07 -22.66
N ALA A 196 43.75 3.76 -22.33
CA ALA A 196 44.10 2.95 -21.17
C ALA A 196 43.74 3.66 -19.85
N ASP A 197 44.01 4.96 -19.73
CA ASP A 197 43.63 5.76 -18.57
C ASP A 197 42.10 5.85 -18.39
N GLN A 198 41.36 5.99 -19.49
CA GLN A 198 39.89 5.95 -19.47
C GLN A 198 39.37 4.59 -19.01
N ARG A 199 39.95 3.48 -19.49
CA ARG A 199 39.61 2.13 -19.01
C ARG A 199 39.91 1.98 -17.51
N ALA A 200 41.10 2.40 -17.06
CA ALA A 200 41.47 2.34 -15.65
C ALA A 200 40.60 3.25 -14.76
N ALA A 201 40.08 4.36 -15.29
CA ALA A 201 39.11 5.19 -14.59
C ALA A 201 37.73 4.51 -14.51
N ALA A 202 37.27 3.88 -15.58
CA ALA A 202 36.02 3.12 -15.61
C ALA A 202 36.08 1.91 -14.67
N ASP A 203 37.19 1.16 -14.64
CA ASP A 203 37.38 0.02 -13.75
C ASP A 203 37.38 0.45 -12.27
N ARG A 204 37.97 1.61 -11.94
CA ARG A 204 37.91 2.17 -10.59
C ARG A 204 36.48 2.56 -10.19
N ALA A 205 35.74 3.21 -11.09
CA ALA A 205 34.34 3.55 -10.83
C ALA A 205 33.48 2.28 -10.62
N ALA A 206 33.71 1.22 -11.41
CA ALA A 206 33.03 -0.06 -11.24
C ALA A 206 33.38 -0.74 -9.90
N LEU A 207 34.63 -0.65 -9.45
CA LEU A 207 35.07 -1.15 -8.13
C LEU A 207 34.44 -0.38 -6.96
N ASP A 208 34.29 0.94 -7.09
CA ASP A 208 33.61 1.77 -6.09
C ASP A 208 32.12 1.42 -6.01
N GLU A 209 31.45 1.26 -7.17
CA GLU A 209 30.05 0.83 -7.24
C GLU A 209 29.84 -0.56 -6.63
N LEU A 210 30.73 -1.51 -6.94
CA LEU A 210 30.70 -2.85 -6.35
C LEU A 210 30.93 -2.83 -4.83
N SER A 211 31.83 -1.98 -4.36
CA SER A 211 32.12 -1.80 -2.93
C SER A 211 30.92 -1.19 -2.20
N GLU A 212 30.24 -0.22 -2.80
CA GLU A 212 29.03 0.36 -2.23
C GLU A 212 27.86 -0.64 -2.23
N SER A 213 27.69 -1.42 -3.31
CA SER A 213 26.71 -2.51 -3.37
C SER A 213 26.97 -3.56 -2.28
N HIS A 214 28.23 -3.98 -2.09
CA HIS A 214 28.60 -4.91 -1.03
C HIS A 214 28.36 -4.33 0.38
N ARG A 215 28.60 -3.03 0.58
CA ARG A 215 28.30 -2.36 1.85
C ARG A 215 26.80 -2.38 2.13
N ARG A 216 25.97 -1.99 1.15
CA ARG A 216 24.50 -2.02 1.27
C ARG A 216 23.99 -3.43 1.58
N LEU A 217 24.51 -4.45 0.88
CA LEU A 217 24.12 -5.84 1.13
C LEU A 217 24.48 -6.31 2.55
N ARG A 218 25.61 -5.85 3.10
CA ARG A 218 25.99 -6.15 4.49
C ARG A 218 25.04 -5.47 5.49
N ASP A 219 24.69 -4.22 5.24
CA ASP A 219 23.76 -3.46 6.08
C ASP A 219 22.37 -4.13 6.05
N ASP A 220 21.86 -4.46 4.86
CA ASP A 220 20.60 -5.22 4.68
C ASP A 220 20.64 -6.57 5.40
N HIS A 221 21.76 -7.28 5.35
CA HIS A 221 21.93 -8.56 6.06
C HIS A 221 21.89 -8.40 7.58
N HIS A 222 22.48 -7.32 8.12
CA HIS A 222 22.40 -7.02 9.55
C HIS A 222 20.97 -6.65 9.96
N GLU A 223 20.27 -5.84 9.17
CA GLU A 223 18.85 -5.52 9.40
C GLU A 223 17.97 -6.78 9.39
N LEU A 224 18.16 -7.66 8.39
CA LEU A 224 17.43 -8.91 8.28
C LEU A 224 17.70 -9.85 9.45
N THR A 225 18.96 -9.91 9.90
CA THR A 225 19.35 -10.70 11.08
C THR A 225 18.70 -10.15 12.35
N GLY A 226 18.65 -8.83 12.51
CA GLY A 226 17.95 -8.17 13.60
C GLY A 226 16.44 -8.47 13.59
N ALA A 227 15.80 -8.37 12.44
CA ALA A 227 14.38 -8.70 12.27
C ALA A 227 14.10 -10.19 12.56
N HIS A 228 14.98 -11.10 12.12
CA HIS A 228 14.87 -12.52 12.41
C HIS A 228 14.97 -12.81 13.91
N HIS A 229 15.89 -12.15 14.61
CA HIS A 229 16.01 -12.27 16.06
C HIS A 229 14.75 -11.78 16.78
N GLN A 230 14.20 -10.62 16.40
CA GLN A 230 12.96 -10.10 16.97
C GLN A 230 11.76 -11.04 16.74
N LEU A 231 11.65 -11.62 15.54
CA LEU A 231 10.62 -12.62 15.24
C LEU A 231 10.78 -13.88 16.09
N THR A 232 12.02 -14.32 16.31
CA THR A 232 12.31 -15.47 17.17
C THR A 232 11.88 -15.22 18.61
N VAL A 233 12.20 -14.05 19.16
CA VAL A 233 11.76 -13.64 20.52
C VAL A 233 10.23 -13.61 20.60
N ARG A 234 9.56 -12.96 19.65
CA ARG A 234 8.09 -12.88 19.62
C ARG A 234 7.42 -14.25 19.47
N ASN A 235 8.03 -15.16 18.72
CA ASN A 235 7.54 -16.53 18.60
C ASN A 235 7.65 -17.27 19.95
N GLY A 236 8.74 -17.07 20.69
CA GLY A 236 8.89 -17.59 22.05
C GLY A 236 7.82 -17.06 23.01
N GLU A 237 7.51 -15.76 22.97
CA GLU A 237 6.45 -15.14 23.77
C GLU A 237 5.05 -15.71 23.42
N LEU A 238 4.80 -15.96 22.13
CA LEU A 238 3.56 -16.58 21.65
C LEU A 238 3.44 -18.03 22.12
N GLU A 239 4.52 -18.81 22.08
CA GLU A 239 4.56 -20.19 22.58
C GLU A 239 4.28 -20.25 24.10
N GLN A 240 4.85 -19.32 24.87
CA GLN A 240 4.56 -19.20 26.31
C GLN A 240 3.08 -18.85 26.54
N SER A 241 2.54 -17.88 25.80
CA SER A 241 1.13 -17.49 25.88
C SER A 241 0.20 -18.65 25.54
N HIS A 242 0.51 -19.42 24.49
CA HIS A 242 -0.24 -20.60 24.09
C HIS A 242 -0.20 -21.69 25.17
N THR A 243 0.95 -21.90 25.80
CA THR A 243 1.09 -22.87 26.90
C THR A 243 0.24 -22.47 28.11
N THR A 244 0.23 -21.18 28.48
CA THR A 244 -0.63 -20.65 29.54
C THR A 244 -2.11 -20.84 29.23
N LEU A 245 -2.55 -20.46 28.03
CA LEU A 245 -3.94 -20.63 27.57
C LEU A 245 -4.38 -22.09 27.56
N THR A 246 -3.49 -23.00 27.12
CA THR A 246 -3.74 -24.44 27.15
C THR A 246 -3.92 -24.93 28.60
N GLY A 247 -3.12 -24.43 29.53
CA GLY A 247 -3.26 -24.72 30.96
C GLY A 247 -4.58 -24.21 31.55
N GLU A 248 -4.99 -22.98 31.22
CA GLU A 248 -6.27 -22.41 31.64
C GLU A 248 -7.46 -23.17 31.06
N HIS A 249 -7.39 -23.56 29.79
CA HIS A 249 -8.41 -24.38 29.14
C HIS A 249 -8.57 -25.73 29.85
N GLY A 250 -7.46 -26.39 30.22
CA GLY A 250 -7.48 -27.61 31.02
C GLY A 250 -8.16 -27.42 32.37
N ARG A 251 -7.90 -26.31 33.07
CA ARG A 251 -8.58 -25.98 34.35
C ARG A 251 -10.08 -25.75 34.16
N LEU A 252 -10.47 -25.07 33.08
CA LEU A 252 -11.86 -24.81 32.75
C LEU A 252 -12.62 -26.11 32.47
N LEU A 253 -12.04 -27.03 31.70
CA LEU A 253 -12.62 -28.35 31.44
C LEU A 253 -12.79 -29.16 32.72
N ALA A 254 -11.81 -29.15 33.63
CA ALA A 254 -11.92 -29.81 34.92
C ALA A 254 -13.03 -29.20 35.80
N ALA A 255 -13.18 -27.86 35.79
CA ALA A 255 -14.25 -27.18 36.50
C ALA A 255 -15.63 -27.51 35.91
N HIS A 256 -15.74 -27.55 34.57
CA HIS A 256 -16.97 -27.95 33.89
C HIS A 256 -17.37 -29.38 34.24
N GLY A 257 -16.42 -30.32 34.25
CA GLY A 257 -16.68 -31.70 34.66
C GLY A 257 -17.18 -31.82 36.10
N ARG A 258 -16.63 -31.03 37.03
CA ARG A 258 -17.14 -30.98 38.43
C ARG A 258 -18.57 -30.44 38.50
N LEU A 259 -18.84 -29.32 37.84
CA LEU A 259 -20.19 -28.72 37.81
C LEU A 259 -21.21 -29.65 37.16
N GLN A 260 -20.83 -30.39 36.13
CA GLN A 260 -21.68 -31.40 35.52
C GLN A 260 -22.02 -32.51 36.53
N GLY A 261 -21.01 -33.03 37.26
CA GLY A 261 -21.23 -34.01 38.31
C GLY A 261 -22.11 -33.50 39.46
N GLU A 262 -21.94 -32.26 39.89
CA GLU A 262 -22.81 -31.62 40.88
C GLU A 262 -24.25 -31.49 40.36
N ALA A 263 -24.44 -31.11 39.09
CA ALA A 263 -25.77 -31.01 38.47
C ALA A 263 -26.46 -32.37 38.32
N GLU A 264 -25.71 -33.43 38.05
CA GLU A 264 -26.22 -34.81 38.04
C GLU A 264 -26.63 -35.25 39.45
N ALA A 265 -25.80 -34.99 40.46
CA ALA A 265 -26.12 -35.29 41.86
C ALA A 265 -27.39 -34.54 42.35
N GLN A 266 -27.55 -33.27 41.99
CA GLN A 266 -28.75 -32.48 42.32
C GLN A 266 -30.00 -33.03 41.62
N ARG A 267 -29.88 -33.48 40.36
CA ARG A 267 -30.99 -34.12 39.64
C ARG A 267 -31.46 -35.40 40.34
N SER A 268 -30.53 -36.28 40.71
CA SER A 268 -30.86 -37.50 41.47
C SER A 268 -31.55 -37.18 42.81
N ARG A 269 -31.11 -36.12 43.50
CA ARG A 269 -31.74 -35.68 44.75
C ARG A 269 -33.16 -35.14 44.55
N LEU A 270 -33.40 -34.41 43.47
CA LEU A 270 -34.75 -33.93 43.12
C LEU A 270 -35.70 -35.08 42.77
N GLU A 271 -35.21 -36.11 42.06
CA GLU A 271 -35.99 -37.31 41.77
C GLU A 271 -36.34 -38.10 43.04
N GLU A 272 -35.39 -38.20 43.99
CA GLU A 272 -35.64 -38.81 45.30
C GLU A 272 -36.69 -38.02 46.10
N LEU A 273 -36.54 -36.70 46.20
CA LEU A 273 -37.50 -35.83 46.89
C LEU A 273 -38.89 -35.89 46.24
N SER A 274 -38.97 -35.92 44.92
CA SER A 274 -40.24 -36.11 44.18
C SER A 274 -40.90 -37.45 44.51
N SER A 275 -40.11 -38.52 44.61
CA SER A 275 -40.58 -39.85 45.02
C SER A 275 -41.08 -39.85 46.46
N GLN A 276 -40.36 -39.20 47.38
CA GLN A 276 -40.77 -39.04 48.78
C GLN A 276 -42.07 -38.23 48.90
N HIS A 277 -42.19 -37.12 48.17
CA HIS A 277 -43.41 -36.30 48.13
C HIS A 277 -44.61 -37.10 47.63
N THR A 278 -44.43 -37.90 46.58
CA THR A 278 -45.50 -38.76 46.05
C THR A 278 -45.94 -39.81 47.07
N ARG A 279 -45.00 -40.41 47.82
CA ARG A 279 -45.33 -41.33 48.93
C ARG A 279 -46.07 -40.63 50.06
N LEU A 280 -45.64 -39.44 50.46
CA LEU A 280 -46.31 -38.65 51.49
C LEU A 280 -47.73 -38.27 51.08
N ALA A 281 -47.93 -37.80 49.86
CA ALA A 281 -49.25 -37.49 49.31
C ALA A 281 -50.16 -38.73 49.28
N GLU A 282 -49.62 -39.91 48.94
CA GLU A 282 -50.36 -41.17 49.02
C GLU A 282 -50.73 -41.55 50.47
N THR A 283 -49.81 -41.40 51.43
CA THR A 283 -50.12 -41.63 52.84
C THR A 283 -51.18 -40.66 53.37
N GLN A 284 -51.10 -39.38 53.00
CA GLN A 284 -52.12 -38.37 53.35
C GLN A 284 -53.50 -38.72 52.80
N ARG A 285 -53.57 -39.17 51.54
CA ARG A 285 -54.83 -39.64 50.94
C ARG A 285 -55.40 -40.84 51.70
N ARG A 286 -54.56 -41.81 52.09
CA ARG A 286 -55.00 -42.97 52.89
C ARG A 286 -55.48 -42.58 54.28
N THR A 287 -54.77 -41.68 54.97
CA THR A 287 -55.20 -41.21 56.29
C THR A 287 -56.49 -40.41 56.21
N ALA A 288 -56.67 -39.60 55.16
CA ALA A 288 -57.92 -38.87 54.92
C ALA A 288 -59.09 -39.81 54.65
N ALA A 289 -58.89 -40.85 53.84
CA ALA A 289 -59.89 -41.88 53.58
C ALA A 289 -60.26 -42.67 54.85
N ALA A 290 -59.27 -43.04 55.66
CA ALA A 290 -59.48 -43.72 56.94
C ALA A 290 -60.25 -42.84 57.93
N LEU A 291 -59.93 -41.54 58.00
CA LEU A 291 -60.66 -40.59 58.83
C LEU A 291 -62.11 -40.44 58.38
N ALA A 292 -62.37 -40.33 57.07
CA ALA A 292 -63.72 -40.27 56.53
C ALA A 292 -64.53 -41.55 56.83
N ALA A 293 -63.91 -42.73 56.74
CA ALA A 293 -64.52 -43.99 57.12
C ALA A 293 -64.87 -44.03 58.62
N ALA A 294 -63.95 -43.61 59.49
CA ALA A 294 -64.18 -43.53 60.93
C ALA A 294 -65.29 -42.52 61.29
N GLN A 295 -65.36 -41.38 60.59
CA GLN A 295 -66.46 -40.42 60.74
C GLN A 295 -67.80 -41.04 60.33
N SER A 296 -67.86 -41.75 59.22
CA SER A 296 -69.07 -42.46 58.78
C SER A 296 -69.50 -43.53 59.80
N GLU A 297 -68.55 -44.30 60.36
CA GLU A 297 -68.83 -45.28 61.41
C GLU A 297 -69.38 -44.60 62.67
N ASN A 298 -68.77 -43.49 63.10
CA ASN A 298 -69.23 -42.72 64.26
C ASN A 298 -70.65 -42.17 64.04
N THR A 299 -70.96 -41.64 62.85
CA THR A 299 -72.35 -41.23 62.52
C THR A 299 -73.33 -42.40 62.56
N GLY A 300 -72.92 -43.60 62.13
CA GLY A 300 -73.73 -44.81 62.21
C GLY A 300 -73.94 -45.28 63.66
N LEU A 301 -72.92 -45.18 64.51
CA LEU A 301 -73.02 -45.47 65.93
C LEU A 301 -73.90 -44.46 66.66
N ALA A 302 -73.81 -43.17 66.32
CA ALA A 302 -74.70 -42.14 66.86
C ALA A 302 -76.17 -42.43 66.51
N ALA A 303 -76.46 -42.78 65.25
CA ALA A 303 -77.82 -43.16 64.85
C ALA A 303 -78.34 -44.39 65.62
N ARG A 304 -77.50 -45.39 65.87
CA ARG A 304 -77.85 -46.56 66.71
C ARG A 304 -78.08 -46.18 68.17
N LEU A 305 -77.30 -45.22 68.69
CA LEU A 305 -77.50 -44.72 70.05
C LEU A 305 -78.85 -44.03 70.18
N ASP A 306 -79.23 -43.21 69.21
CA ASP A 306 -80.53 -42.54 69.16
C ASP A 306 -81.68 -43.57 69.08
N GLU A 307 -81.53 -44.63 68.28
CA GLU A 307 -82.50 -45.75 68.20
C GLU A 307 -82.65 -46.46 69.56
N VAL A 308 -81.54 -46.75 70.24
CA VAL A 308 -81.56 -47.35 71.59
C VAL A 308 -82.18 -46.40 72.62
N GLN A 309 -81.95 -45.09 72.52
CA GLN A 309 -82.59 -44.09 73.38
C GLN A 309 -84.10 -44.05 73.14
N SER A 310 -84.55 -44.04 71.89
CA SER A 310 -85.98 -44.13 71.52
C SER A 310 -86.62 -45.40 72.09
N HIS A 311 -85.98 -46.56 71.94
CA HIS A 311 -86.48 -47.80 72.53
C HIS A 311 -86.51 -47.77 74.06
N ARG A 312 -85.51 -47.16 74.70
CA ARG A 312 -85.52 -46.97 76.15
C ARG A 312 -86.70 -46.10 76.58
N GLU A 313 -86.99 -45.02 75.86
CA GLU A 313 -88.14 -44.16 76.12
C GLU A 313 -89.46 -44.91 75.92
N GLU A 314 -89.60 -45.70 74.85
CA GLU A 314 -90.76 -46.57 74.59
C GLU A 314 -90.98 -47.58 75.72
N VAL A 315 -89.93 -48.30 76.15
CA VAL A 315 -89.99 -49.26 77.25
C VAL A 315 -90.29 -48.56 78.58
N THR A 316 -89.77 -47.36 78.79
CA THR A 316 -90.08 -46.57 79.99
C THR A 316 -91.54 -46.14 79.99
N ALA A 317 -92.08 -45.71 78.85
CA ALA A 317 -93.49 -45.37 78.68
C ALA A 317 -94.41 -46.61 78.81
N GLU A 318 -93.98 -47.77 78.30
CA GLU A 318 -94.70 -49.04 78.47
C GLU A 318 -94.69 -49.50 79.92
N ASN A 319 -93.55 -49.46 80.61
CA ASN A 319 -93.49 -49.73 82.04
C ASN A 319 -94.37 -48.75 82.83
N GLY A 320 -94.39 -47.47 82.45
CA GLY A 320 -95.31 -46.49 83.02
C GLY A 320 -96.78 -46.87 82.83
N ARG A 321 -97.17 -47.29 81.62
CA ARG A 321 -98.52 -47.82 81.33
C ARG A 321 -98.86 -49.06 82.14
N LEU A 322 -97.96 -50.05 82.18
CA LEU A 322 -98.15 -51.29 82.94
C LEU A 322 -98.23 -51.03 84.45
N THR A 323 -97.42 -50.10 84.96
CA THR A 323 -97.47 -49.66 86.37
C THR A 323 -98.79 -48.97 86.67
N GLY A 324 -99.26 -48.08 85.78
CA GLY A 324 -100.58 -47.47 85.88
C GLY A 324 -101.71 -48.50 85.86
N MET A 325 -101.69 -49.47 84.95
CA MET A 325 -102.65 -50.58 84.93
C MET A 325 -102.61 -51.43 86.20
N LEU A 326 -101.42 -51.74 86.71
CA LEU A 326 -101.25 -52.47 87.97
C LEU A 326 -101.76 -51.66 89.16
N GLU A 327 -101.56 -50.34 89.16
CA GLU A 327 -102.10 -49.45 90.18
C GLU A 327 -103.62 -49.35 90.10
N GLU A 328 -104.20 -49.26 88.90
CA GLU A 328 -105.65 -49.33 88.67
C GLU A 328 -106.24 -50.68 89.11
N GLU A 329 -105.59 -51.80 88.79
CA GLU A 329 -105.97 -53.14 89.26
C GLU A 329 -105.86 -53.24 90.79
N ARG A 330 -104.76 -52.76 91.37
CA ARG A 330 -104.58 -52.70 92.83
C ARG A 330 -105.60 -51.78 93.49
N GLU A 331 -105.99 -50.69 92.84
CA GLU A 331 -107.00 -49.77 93.32
C GLU A 331 -108.39 -50.38 93.19
N ARG A 332 -108.69 -51.06 92.08
CA ARG A 332 -109.92 -51.86 91.91
C ARG A 332 -110.00 -52.95 92.97
N HIS A 333 -108.91 -53.67 93.22
CA HIS A 333 -108.83 -54.64 94.32
C HIS A 333 -108.91 -53.97 95.69
N ARG A 334 -108.32 -52.79 95.90
CA ARG A 334 -108.50 -52.03 97.15
C ARG A 334 -109.96 -51.61 97.33
N GLN A 335 -110.64 -51.20 96.26
CA GLN A 335 -112.06 -50.84 96.26
C GLN A 335 -112.95 -52.07 96.44
N GLU A 336 -112.61 -53.22 95.87
CA GLU A 336 -113.27 -54.50 96.12
C GLU A 336 -113.05 -54.93 97.56
N VAL A 337 -111.83 -54.87 98.07
CA VAL A 337 -111.50 -55.16 99.48
C VAL A 337 -112.16 -54.13 100.40
N ALA A 338 -112.29 -52.87 100.00
CA ALA A 338 -112.98 -51.82 100.74
C ALA A 338 -114.50 -51.99 100.68
N ALA A 339 -115.07 -52.47 99.57
CA ALA A 339 -116.47 -52.82 99.43
C ALA A 339 -116.80 -54.10 100.22
N LEU A 340 -115.88 -55.08 100.22
CA LEU A 340 -115.95 -56.27 101.06
C LEU A 340 -115.76 -55.92 102.54
N ARG A 341 -114.87 -54.98 102.89
CA ARG A 341 -114.76 -54.40 104.23
C ARG A 341 -116.01 -53.59 104.60
N ALA A 342 -116.62 -52.86 103.68
CA ALA A 342 -117.87 -52.13 103.90
C ALA A 342 -119.08 -53.06 104.05
N GLN A 343 -119.01 -54.29 103.54
CA GLN A 343 -119.97 -55.36 103.85
C GLN A 343 -119.68 -56.06 105.19
N LEU A 344 -118.46 -55.95 105.73
CA LEU A 344 -118.05 -56.64 106.96
C LEU A 344 -117.96 -55.74 108.21
N ASP A 345 -117.83 -54.42 108.10
CA ASP A 345 -117.55 -53.58 109.26
C ASP A 345 -118.56 -52.43 109.45
N VAL A 346 -119.44 -52.68 110.42
CA VAL A 346 -120.00 -51.68 111.34
C VAL A 346 -118.85 -51.03 112.13
N ALA A 347 -118.74 -49.71 112.02
CA ALA A 347 -118.09 -48.74 112.93
C ALA A 347 -116.60 -48.33 112.71
N PRO A 348 -116.24 -47.06 113.02
CA PRO A 348 -115.12 -46.33 112.38
C PRO A 348 -113.95 -46.00 113.31
N PRO A 349 -112.82 -45.48 112.78
CA PRO A 349 -112.04 -44.41 113.46
C PRO A 349 -111.49 -43.34 112.47
N ALA A 350 -111.57 -42.02 112.75
CA ALA A 350 -110.60 -41.16 113.45
C ALA A 350 -109.15 -41.22 112.88
N ALA A 351 -108.77 -40.33 111.94
CA ALA A 351 -108.17 -38.99 112.11
C ALA A 351 -106.63 -38.98 112.36
N ASP A 352 -105.86 -38.71 111.27
CA ASP A 352 -104.75 -37.73 111.03
C ASP A 352 -104.04 -37.01 112.22
N PRO A 353 -102.83 -36.36 112.07
CA PRO A 353 -102.25 -35.82 110.82
C PRO A 353 -100.68 -35.80 110.71
N GLU A 354 -100.16 -35.14 109.64
CA GLU A 354 -98.88 -34.38 109.57
C GLU A 354 -97.52 -35.16 109.49
N THR A 355 -96.43 -34.74 108.82
CA THR A 355 -96.04 -33.58 107.97
C THR A 355 -94.63 -33.82 107.38
N ALA A 356 -94.27 -33.02 106.35
CA ALA A 356 -92.92 -32.48 106.03
C ALA A 356 -91.84 -33.46 105.52
N ALA A 357 -90.86 -33.12 104.68
CA ALA A 357 -90.37 -32.01 103.83
C ALA A 357 -89.20 -32.66 103.03
N GLY A 358 -88.63 -32.22 101.91
CA GLY A 358 -88.59 -30.97 101.16
C GLY A 358 -87.30 -31.00 100.29
N HIS A 359 -87.16 -30.00 99.41
CA HIS A 359 -85.92 -29.52 98.73
C HIS A 359 -85.35 -30.42 97.62
N GLY A 360 -84.92 -29.95 96.44
CA GLY A 360 -84.63 -28.62 95.86
C GLY A 360 -83.62 -28.89 94.72
N ASP A 361 -83.88 -28.52 93.46
CA ASP A 361 -83.50 -27.26 92.78
C ASP A 361 -82.26 -27.39 91.85
N GLY A 362 -82.33 -26.73 90.68
CA GLY A 362 -81.20 -26.31 89.84
C GLY A 362 -81.01 -27.08 88.50
N GLU A 363 -81.61 -26.73 87.36
CA GLU A 363 -81.40 -25.52 86.50
C GLU A 363 -80.00 -25.55 85.81
N ALA A 364 -79.89 -26.00 84.54
CA ALA A 364 -79.84 -25.24 83.26
C ALA A 364 -78.59 -24.33 83.09
N PRO A 365 -78.21 -23.80 81.89
CA PRO A 365 -78.56 -24.08 80.47
C PRO A 365 -77.31 -24.15 79.53
N GLY A 366 -77.54 -24.28 78.20
CA GLY A 366 -76.57 -24.04 77.10
C GLY A 366 -76.16 -22.55 76.94
N PRO A 367 -75.86 -21.97 75.74
CA PRO A 367 -75.94 -22.44 74.33
C PRO A 367 -74.62 -22.17 73.53
N GLY A 368 -74.45 -22.43 72.23
CA GLY A 368 -74.99 -21.73 71.03
C GLY A 368 -73.84 -21.17 70.15
N LEU A 369 -73.63 -21.67 68.92
CA LEU A 369 -73.92 -21.02 67.61
C LEU A 369 -72.82 -20.16 66.94
N THR A 370 -72.91 -20.14 65.60
CA THR A 370 -72.27 -19.30 64.54
C THR A 370 -70.95 -19.81 63.96
N ASP A 371 -70.78 -20.16 62.67
CA ASP A 371 -71.16 -19.59 61.34
C ASP A 371 -70.28 -18.39 60.90
N GLY A 372 -69.82 -18.41 59.64
CA GLY A 372 -68.97 -17.36 59.06
C GLY A 372 -68.20 -17.76 57.79
N SER A 373 -68.90 -17.74 56.66
CA SER A 373 -68.40 -17.78 55.29
C SER A 373 -68.22 -16.36 54.76
N GLU A 374 -67.07 -15.99 54.15
CA GLU A 374 -66.99 -14.80 53.29
C GLU A 374 -66.05 -15.00 52.09
N ARG A 375 -66.57 -14.53 50.95
CA ARG A 375 -66.06 -14.50 49.58
C ARG A 375 -66.16 -13.04 49.13
N THR A 376 -65.14 -12.47 48.52
CA THR A 376 -65.26 -11.20 47.78
C THR A 376 -64.33 -11.16 46.58
N GLU A 377 -64.95 -10.82 45.45
CA GLU A 377 -64.39 -10.45 44.14
C GLU A 377 -63.92 -8.98 44.18
N SER A 378 -62.99 -8.60 43.30
CA SER A 378 -62.89 -7.22 42.77
C SER A 378 -62.17 -7.22 41.43
N ASP A 379 -62.93 -6.93 40.37
CA ASP A 379 -62.49 -6.45 39.06
C ASP A 379 -62.11 -4.97 39.15
N GLU A 380 -61.04 -4.53 38.47
CA GLU A 380 -60.90 -3.15 37.96
C GLU A 380 -60.03 -3.13 36.68
N ASP A 381 -60.70 -2.88 35.55
CA ASP A 381 -60.13 -2.49 34.26
C ASP A 381 -59.90 -0.98 34.21
N THR A 382 -58.77 -0.52 33.68
CA THR A 382 -58.64 0.80 33.05
C THR A 382 -57.57 0.77 31.94
N GLU A 383 -58.02 0.65 30.70
CA GLU A 383 -57.23 0.85 29.48
C GLU A 383 -57.00 2.36 29.24
N THR A 384 -55.75 2.74 28.99
CA THR A 384 -55.40 4.03 28.39
C THR A 384 -54.58 3.77 27.11
N ASP A 385 -55.21 3.99 25.96
CA ASP A 385 -54.57 4.00 24.65
C ASP A 385 -53.63 5.20 24.51
N GLY A 386 -52.35 4.95 24.75
CA GLY A 386 -51.25 5.80 24.32
C GLY A 386 -50.38 5.01 23.35
N GLU A 387 -50.39 5.39 22.07
CA GLU A 387 -49.55 4.84 21.00
C GLU A 387 -48.07 5.18 21.28
N GLY A 388 -47.49 4.45 22.25
CA GLY A 388 -46.09 4.52 22.61
C GLY A 388 -45.22 3.74 21.62
N PRO A 389 -43.92 4.07 21.49
CA PRO A 389 -43.02 3.33 20.62
C PRO A 389 -42.99 1.85 21.03
N ALA A 390 -43.25 0.96 20.07
CA ALA A 390 -43.36 -0.48 20.28
C ALA A 390 -42.20 -1.03 21.13
N VAL A 391 -42.52 -1.43 22.36
CA VAL A 391 -41.54 -1.95 23.32
C VAL A 391 -41.12 -3.35 22.85
N PRO A 392 -39.82 -3.65 22.78
CA PRO A 392 -39.37 -4.98 22.39
C PRO A 392 -39.70 -6.02 23.49
N LEU A 393 -40.40 -7.09 23.11
CA LEU A 393 -40.76 -8.20 23.99
C LEU A 393 -39.53 -9.00 24.48
N SER A 394 -38.46 -9.05 23.68
CA SER A 394 -37.23 -9.72 24.07
C SER A 394 -36.04 -9.17 23.31
N ILE A 395 -34.93 -8.97 24.02
CA ILE A 395 -33.64 -8.55 23.48
C ILE A 395 -32.62 -9.64 23.85
N ILE A 396 -31.88 -10.14 22.87
CA ILE A 396 -30.78 -11.09 23.06
C ILE A 396 -29.51 -10.42 22.55
N ASP A 397 -28.50 -10.31 23.40
CA ASP A 397 -27.18 -9.83 23.00
C ASP A 397 -26.45 -10.91 22.19
N LEU A 398 -26.04 -10.59 20.96
CA LEU A 398 -25.25 -11.47 20.09
C LEU A 398 -23.73 -11.20 20.24
N GLY A 399 -23.35 -10.23 21.06
CA GLY A 399 -21.97 -9.84 21.32
C GLY A 399 -21.41 -8.84 20.29
N VAL A 400 -20.11 -8.55 20.44
CA VAL A 400 -19.38 -7.64 19.55
C VAL A 400 -18.71 -8.42 18.43
N HIS A 401 -19.05 -8.11 17.18
CA HIS A 401 -18.44 -8.71 16.00
C HIS A 401 -17.99 -7.62 15.03
N GLY A 402 -16.71 -7.64 14.65
CA GLY A 402 -16.13 -6.66 13.72
C GLY A 402 -16.15 -5.21 14.24
N GLY A 403 -16.13 -5.01 15.57
CA GLY A 403 -16.16 -3.70 16.21
C GLY A 403 -17.56 -3.10 16.43
N SER A 404 -18.62 -3.78 15.97
CA SER A 404 -20.02 -3.38 16.19
C SER A 404 -20.69 -4.28 17.22
N GLY A 405 -21.59 -3.73 18.04
CA GLY A 405 -22.47 -4.47 18.93
C GLY A 405 -23.66 -5.03 18.16
N TRP A 406 -23.99 -6.30 18.36
CA TRP A 406 -25.09 -6.97 17.65
C TRP A 406 -26.15 -7.42 18.65
N THR A 407 -27.42 -7.11 18.37
CA THR A 407 -28.54 -7.53 19.22
C THR A 407 -29.64 -8.13 18.37
N LEU A 408 -30.34 -9.12 18.91
CA LEU A 408 -31.51 -9.74 18.31
C LEU A 408 -32.75 -9.29 19.09
N VAL A 409 -33.69 -8.65 18.41
CA VAL A 409 -34.85 -8.02 19.03
C VAL A 409 -36.14 -8.60 18.48
N ARG A 410 -37.09 -8.94 19.37
CA ARG A 410 -38.46 -9.35 19.02
C ARG A 410 -39.44 -8.24 19.41
N TYR A 411 -40.33 -7.87 18.49
CA TYR A 411 -41.38 -6.88 18.71
C TYR A 411 -42.74 -7.56 18.85
N GLU A 412 -43.66 -6.93 19.57
CA GLU A 412 -45.00 -7.45 19.85
C GLU A 412 -45.86 -7.64 18.59
N SER A 413 -45.70 -6.75 17.61
CA SER A 413 -46.45 -6.77 16.35
C SER A 413 -46.11 -7.94 15.41
N ASP A 414 -45.05 -8.71 15.69
CA ASP A 414 -44.61 -9.80 14.81
C ASP A 414 -44.07 -10.97 15.66
N HIS A 415 -45.00 -11.71 16.31
CA HIS A 415 -44.70 -12.80 17.26
C HIS A 415 -43.72 -13.87 16.75
N SER A 416 -43.55 -13.96 15.43
CA SER A 416 -42.68 -14.93 14.78
C SER A 416 -41.35 -14.35 14.29
N SER A 417 -41.26 -13.03 14.02
CA SER A 417 -40.04 -12.46 13.44
C SER A 417 -39.10 -11.84 14.46
N TRP A 418 -37.81 -11.96 14.18
CA TRP A 418 -36.76 -11.31 14.95
C TRP A 418 -36.00 -10.36 14.04
N ARG A 419 -35.67 -9.17 14.55
CA ARG A 419 -34.80 -8.21 13.88
C ARG A 419 -33.39 -8.35 14.43
N VAL A 420 -32.41 -8.43 13.53
CA VAL A 420 -30.99 -8.37 13.88
C VAL A 420 -30.57 -6.92 13.78
N LEU A 421 -30.13 -6.34 14.88
CA LEU A 421 -29.62 -4.97 14.94
C LEU A 421 -28.09 -4.97 14.98
N ARG A 422 -27.48 -4.02 14.28
CA ARG A 422 -26.06 -3.66 14.35
C ARG A 422 -25.98 -2.24 14.88
N ASP A 423 -25.38 -2.06 16.06
CA ASP A 423 -25.27 -0.75 16.73
C ASP A 423 -26.63 -0.02 16.87
N GLY A 424 -27.73 -0.80 17.00
CA GLY A 424 -29.10 -0.30 17.12
C GLY A 424 -29.86 -0.12 15.79
N GLU A 425 -29.21 -0.27 14.64
CA GLU A 425 -29.85 -0.20 13.32
C GLU A 425 -30.23 -1.59 12.79
N ILE A 426 -31.34 -1.71 12.06
CA ILE A 426 -31.81 -3.00 11.53
C ILE A 426 -30.86 -3.48 10.41
N ALA A 427 -29.99 -4.43 10.75
CA ALA A 427 -29.10 -5.10 9.81
C ALA A 427 -29.81 -6.22 9.02
N GLY A 428 -30.91 -6.76 9.56
CA GLY A 428 -31.74 -7.73 8.88
C GLY A 428 -32.87 -8.29 9.75
N SER A 429 -33.55 -9.30 9.23
CA SER A 429 -34.63 -10.00 9.94
C SER A 429 -34.56 -11.49 9.70
N ILE A 430 -34.91 -12.28 10.71
CA ILE A 430 -35.04 -13.73 10.60
C ILE A 430 -36.47 -14.15 10.98
N ARG A 431 -37.00 -15.14 10.27
CA ARG A 431 -38.38 -15.64 10.45
C ARG A 431 -38.40 -17.18 10.44
N PRO A 432 -39.11 -17.84 11.37
CA PRO A 432 -39.34 -19.27 11.29
C PRO A 432 -40.18 -19.56 10.04
N VAL A 433 -39.85 -20.65 9.37
CA VAL A 433 -40.59 -21.15 8.22
C VAL A 433 -41.28 -22.43 8.64
N HIS A 434 -42.61 -22.41 8.63
CA HIS A 434 -43.41 -23.59 8.94
C HIS A 434 -43.80 -24.33 7.65
N SER A 435 -44.12 -25.62 7.78
CA SER A 435 -44.71 -26.38 6.68
C SER A 435 -46.08 -25.82 6.31
N LEU A 436 -46.55 -26.09 5.09
CA LEU A 436 -47.88 -25.65 4.62
C LEU A 436 -49.03 -26.10 5.54
N HIS A 437 -48.82 -27.13 6.36
CA HIS A 437 -49.78 -27.66 7.32
C HIS A 437 -49.63 -27.05 8.72
N GLY A 438 -48.82 -25.99 8.87
CA GLY A 438 -48.79 -25.10 10.05
C GLY A 438 -48.13 -25.65 11.31
N THR A 439 -47.94 -26.96 11.44
CA THR A 439 -47.54 -27.58 12.72
C THR A 439 -46.05 -27.89 12.86
N SER A 440 -45.29 -27.98 11.76
CA SER A 440 -43.87 -28.35 11.80
C SER A 440 -42.97 -27.21 11.34
N LEU A 441 -41.99 -26.85 12.17
CA LEU A 441 -40.94 -25.88 11.83
C LEU A 441 -39.97 -26.52 10.83
N LEU A 442 -39.95 -26.02 9.60
CA LEU A 442 -39.04 -26.47 8.54
C LEU A 442 -37.64 -25.85 8.67
N GLY A 443 -37.51 -24.74 9.40
CA GLY A 443 -36.24 -24.06 9.65
C GLY A 443 -36.44 -22.55 9.75
N TRP A 444 -35.37 -21.79 9.54
CA TRP A 444 -35.37 -20.33 9.63
C TRP A 444 -34.96 -19.71 8.29
N SER A 445 -35.66 -18.64 7.90
CA SER A 445 -35.26 -17.77 6.78
C SER A 445 -34.58 -16.53 7.33
N ALA A 446 -33.59 -16.03 6.61
CA ALA A 446 -32.89 -14.80 6.95
C ALA A 446 -32.93 -13.82 5.77
N ARG A 447 -33.12 -12.54 6.08
CA ARG A 447 -33.09 -11.43 5.12
C ARG A 447 -32.21 -10.32 5.67
N THR A 448 -31.50 -9.65 4.78
CA THR A 448 -30.71 -8.44 5.08
C THR A 448 -31.62 -7.22 5.25
N GLY A 449 -31.10 -6.10 5.76
CA GLY A 449 -31.83 -4.83 5.87
C GLY A 449 -32.40 -4.33 4.54
N SER A 450 -31.77 -4.71 3.41
CA SER A 450 -32.27 -4.50 2.04
C SER A 450 -33.34 -5.52 1.58
N ALA A 451 -33.89 -6.32 2.50
CA ALA A 451 -34.84 -7.41 2.24
C ALA A 451 -34.32 -8.55 1.33
N LEU A 452 -33.04 -8.56 0.95
CA LEU A 452 -32.45 -9.64 0.16
C LEU A 452 -32.30 -10.91 1.01
N PRO A 453 -32.73 -12.08 0.51
CA PRO A 453 -32.62 -13.35 1.21
C PRO A 453 -31.15 -13.76 1.38
N VAL A 454 -30.77 -14.14 2.60
CA VAL A 454 -29.45 -14.69 2.91
C VAL A 454 -29.49 -16.19 2.67
N GLN A 455 -28.63 -16.71 1.80
CA GLN A 455 -28.65 -18.14 1.45
C GLN A 455 -28.05 -18.99 2.59
N PRO A 456 -28.69 -20.11 2.95
CA PRO A 456 -28.13 -21.11 3.85
C PRO A 456 -26.97 -21.89 3.18
N PRO A 457 -26.20 -22.70 3.94
CA PRO A 457 -25.13 -23.53 3.39
C PRO A 457 -25.60 -24.45 2.25
N LEU A 458 -24.71 -24.74 1.30
CA LEU A 458 -24.97 -25.55 0.10
C LEU A 458 -25.79 -26.82 0.43
N GLY A 459 -26.97 -26.93 -0.19
CA GLY A 459 -27.87 -28.08 -0.06
C GLY A 459 -29.01 -27.93 0.95
N GLN A 460 -29.04 -26.87 1.76
CA GLN A 460 -30.16 -26.59 2.68
C GLN A 460 -31.11 -25.54 2.09
N LYS A 461 -32.42 -25.66 2.38
CA LYS A 461 -33.42 -24.66 1.97
C LYS A 461 -33.63 -23.57 3.03
N TYR A 462 -33.37 -23.89 4.31
CA TYR A 462 -33.54 -23.01 5.47
C TYR A 462 -32.39 -23.24 6.47
N PHE A 463 -32.13 -22.28 7.36
CA PHE A 463 -31.19 -22.45 8.47
C PHE A 463 -31.78 -23.37 9.54
N ALA A 464 -30.96 -24.22 10.17
CA ALA A 464 -31.44 -25.23 11.10
C ALA A 464 -32.00 -24.64 12.41
N ASN A 465 -31.48 -23.48 12.84
CA ASN A 465 -31.96 -22.77 14.02
C ASN A 465 -31.83 -21.25 13.87
N ARG A 466 -32.39 -20.53 14.84
CA ARG A 466 -32.44 -19.07 14.91
C ARG A 466 -31.05 -18.46 14.95
N GLU A 467 -30.14 -19.05 15.72
CA GLU A 467 -28.77 -18.57 15.93
C GLU A 467 -27.95 -18.64 14.63
N GLN A 468 -28.11 -19.70 13.85
CA GLN A 468 -27.49 -19.84 12.53
C GLN A 468 -28.01 -18.80 11.54
N ALA A 469 -29.33 -18.53 11.54
CA ALA A 469 -29.94 -17.50 10.71
C ALA A 469 -29.44 -16.10 11.10
N ALA A 470 -29.39 -15.78 12.41
CA ALA A 470 -28.85 -14.53 12.93
C ALA A 470 -27.36 -14.36 12.56
N GLY A 471 -26.55 -15.40 12.78
CA GLY A 471 -25.13 -15.40 12.42
C GLY A 471 -24.89 -15.25 10.91
N ALA A 472 -25.82 -15.70 10.07
CA ALA A 472 -25.77 -15.45 8.63
C ALA A 472 -26.02 -13.97 8.28
N VAL A 473 -26.98 -13.32 8.94
CA VAL A 473 -27.21 -11.87 8.81
C VAL A 473 -26.00 -11.07 9.32
N VAL A 474 -25.41 -11.46 10.45
CA VAL A 474 -24.19 -10.83 10.99
C VAL A 474 -23.04 -10.94 9.98
N ARG A 475 -22.79 -12.14 9.44
CA ARG A 475 -21.73 -12.34 8.43
C ARG A 475 -21.95 -11.54 7.15
N ASP A 476 -23.19 -11.45 6.66
CA ASP A 476 -23.50 -10.61 5.50
C ASP A 476 -23.31 -9.12 5.81
N GLY A 477 -23.78 -8.68 6.98
CA GLY A 477 -23.62 -7.31 7.45
C GLY A 477 -22.17 -6.90 7.70
N LEU A 478 -21.28 -7.85 8.06
CA LEU A 478 -19.83 -7.62 8.17
C LEU A 478 -19.12 -7.55 6.81
N ARG A 479 -19.68 -8.18 5.77
CA ARG A 479 -19.16 -8.08 4.39
C ARG A 479 -19.49 -6.74 3.75
N ARG A 480 -20.56 -6.09 4.20
CA ARG A 480 -20.88 -4.72 3.80
C ARG A 480 -20.01 -3.77 4.65
N PRO A 481 -19.27 -2.84 4.03
CA PRO A 481 -18.62 -1.79 4.80
C PRO A 481 -19.67 -1.09 5.66
N PRO A 482 -19.38 -0.76 6.93
CA PRO A 482 -20.27 0.11 7.69
C PRO A 482 -20.58 1.36 6.85
N GLY A 483 -21.81 1.84 6.91
CA GLY A 483 -22.14 3.14 6.33
C GLY A 483 -21.07 4.16 6.75
N THR A 484 -20.58 4.94 5.80
CA THR A 484 -19.37 5.77 5.87
C THR A 484 -19.30 6.73 7.06
N THR A 485 -20.42 6.96 7.75
CA THR A 485 -20.53 7.91 8.85
C THR A 485 -19.93 7.40 10.16
N THR A 486 -20.01 6.11 10.49
CA THR A 486 -19.65 5.64 11.85
C THR A 486 -18.15 5.40 12.07
N ALA A 487 -17.42 4.90 11.06
CA ALA A 487 -15.99 4.60 11.20
C ALA A 487 -15.11 5.87 11.14
N ALA A 488 -15.42 6.81 10.26
CA ALA A 488 -14.64 8.04 10.09
C ALA A 488 -14.72 8.97 11.32
N VAL A 489 -15.86 8.98 12.01
CA VAL A 489 -16.09 9.86 13.16
C VAL A 489 -15.60 9.24 14.47
N ALA A 490 -15.57 7.91 14.60
CA ALA A 490 -14.89 7.25 15.71
C ALA A 490 -13.38 7.55 15.67
N GLU A 491 -12.78 7.53 14.47
CA GLU A 491 -11.39 7.91 14.22
C GLU A 491 -11.16 9.40 14.53
N ALA A 492 -12.07 10.29 14.09
CA ALA A 492 -12.03 11.73 14.39
C ALA A 492 -12.18 12.05 15.90
N PHE A 493 -13.03 11.31 16.63
CA PHE A 493 -13.19 11.49 18.07
C PHE A 493 -11.93 11.07 18.83
N THR A 494 -11.29 9.96 18.44
CA THR A 494 -10.01 9.54 19.02
C THR A 494 -8.84 10.46 18.66
N ALA A 495 -8.94 11.21 17.56
CA ALA A 495 -7.95 12.22 17.17
C ALA A 495 -8.04 13.52 17.97
N LEU A 496 -9.16 13.76 18.69
CA LEU A 496 -9.25 14.86 19.65
C LEU A 496 -8.37 14.56 20.87
N GLY A 497 -7.51 15.50 21.28
CA GLY A 497 -6.74 15.34 22.51
C GLY A 497 -7.64 15.19 23.75
N GLU A 498 -7.17 14.41 24.73
CA GLU A 498 -7.88 14.09 25.99
C GLU A 498 -8.56 15.30 26.68
N PRO A 499 -7.97 16.52 26.74
CA PRO A 499 -8.64 17.68 27.34
C PRO A 499 -9.91 18.11 26.59
N ARG A 500 -9.96 17.92 25.26
CA ARG A 500 -11.10 18.27 24.42
C ARG A 500 -12.17 17.19 24.45
N GLN A 501 -11.78 15.92 24.48
CA GLN A 501 -12.71 14.81 24.75
C GLN A 501 -13.40 15.00 26.10
N ASN A 502 -12.64 15.32 27.15
CA ASN A 502 -13.17 15.59 28.48
C ASN A 502 -14.04 16.84 28.54
N ALA A 503 -13.70 17.90 27.80
CA ALA A 503 -14.54 19.09 27.69
C ALA A 503 -15.88 18.80 26.98
N LEU A 504 -15.87 17.94 25.95
CA LEU A 504 -17.07 17.53 25.22
C LEU A 504 -17.98 16.68 26.11
N VAL A 505 -17.42 15.72 26.85
CA VAL A 505 -18.17 14.92 27.85
C VAL A 505 -18.70 15.81 28.99
N ALA A 506 -17.89 16.76 29.50
CA ALA A 506 -18.30 17.67 30.56
C ALA A 506 -19.40 18.67 30.13
N ALA A 507 -19.44 19.07 28.86
CA ALA A 507 -20.48 19.94 28.31
C ALA A 507 -21.83 19.21 28.11
N VAL A 508 -21.80 17.89 27.99
CA VAL A 508 -22.98 17.05 27.69
C VAL A 508 -23.78 16.71 28.95
N ILE A 509 -23.11 16.54 30.08
CA ILE A 509 -23.73 16.20 31.36
C ILE A 509 -24.78 17.26 31.80
N PRO A 510 -24.52 18.58 31.70
CA PRO A 510 -25.54 19.61 31.97
C PRO A 510 -26.70 19.62 30.95
N LEU A 511 -26.45 19.24 29.69
CA LEU A 511 -27.45 19.16 28.62
C LEU A 511 -28.40 17.96 28.81
N ALA A 512 -27.88 16.83 29.30
CA ALA A 512 -28.63 15.62 29.60
C ALA A 512 -29.53 15.74 30.85
N THR A 513 -29.17 16.64 31.77
CA THR A 513 -29.81 16.79 33.09
C THR A 513 -30.64 18.07 33.23
N ALA A 514 -30.72 18.89 32.18
CA ALA A 514 -31.44 20.16 32.18
C ALA A 514 -32.98 19.99 32.18
N THR A 515 -33.59 20.06 33.37
CA THR A 515 -35.04 20.30 33.53
C THR A 515 -35.37 21.81 33.41
N PRO A 516 -36.62 22.20 33.13
CA PRO A 516 -37.01 23.63 33.05
C PRO A 516 -36.66 24.44 34.31
N GLU A 517 -36.56 23.76 35.45
CA GLU A 517 -36.34 24.35 36.77
C GLU A 517 -34.86 24.42 37.19
N ARG A 518 -33.98 23.62 36.57
CA ARG A 518 -32.53 23.52 36.94
C ARG A 518 -31.55 23.78 35.78
N GLY A 519 -32.01 23.81 34.53
CA GLY A 519 -31.14 23.85 33.34
C GLY A 519 -30.73 25.24 32.82
N GLY A 520 -31.17 26.33 33.46
CA GLY A 520 -30.85 27.70 32.99
C GLY A 520 -31.22 27.94 31.51
N ARG A 521 -30.42 28.74 30.80
CA ARG A 521 -30.66 29.08 29.37
C ARG A 521 -30.55 27.88 28.42
N LEU A 522 -29.91 26.78 28.83
CA LEU A 522 -29.81 25.55 28.02
C LEU A 522 -31.15 24.81 27.93
N ALA A 523 -32.02 24.95 28.94
CA ALA A 523 -33.38 24.40 28.90
C ALA A 523 -34.31 25.15 27.91
N GLN A 524 -33.93 26.35 27.48
CA GLN A 524 -34.70 27.17 26.52
C GLN A 524 -34.39 26.81 25.06
N LEU A 525 -33.41 25.94 24.80
CA LEU A 525 -33.14 25.44 23.45
C LEU A 525 -34.31 24.55 22.97
N PRO A 526 -34.74 24.67 21.70
CA PRO A 526 -35.76 23.81 21.11
C PRO A 526 -35.43 22.34 21.37
N ARG A 527 -36.44 21.54 21.71
CA ARG A 527 -36.27 20.12 22.10
C ARG A 527 -35.49 19.32 21.04
N ALA A 528 -35.74 19.57 19.76
CA ALA A 528 -35.01 18.96 18.65
C ALA A 528 -33.49 19.23 18.68
N VAL A 529 -33.07 20.42 19.14
CA VAL A 529 -31.66 20.82 19.26
C VAL A 529 -31.00 20.16 20.46
N ARG A 530 -31.71 20.05 21.59
CA ARG A 530 -31.24 19.30 22.77
C ARG A 530 -31.11 17.82 22.48
N ASP A 531 -32.10 17.24 21.80
CA ASP A 531 -32.09 15.83 21.39
C ASP A 531 -30.98 15.56 20.36
N ALA A 532 -30.72 16.49 19.43
CA ALA A 532 -29.58 16.41 18.51
C ALA A 532 -28.25 16.45 19.26
N ALA A 533 -28.04 17.44 20.14
CA ALA A 533 -26.81 17.56 20.93
C ALA A 533 -26.54 16.35 21.85
N LEU A 534 -27.59 15.77 22.45
CA LEU A 534 -27.49 14.54 23.25
C LEU A 534 -27.17 13.31 22.40
N ARG A 535 -27.73 13.21 21.19
CA ARG A 535 -27.39 12.15 20.24
C ARG A 535 -25.96 12.28 19.73
N THR A 536 -25.48 13.48 19.44
CA THR A 536 -24.08 13.79 19.06
C THR A 536 -23.07 13.44 20.15
N ALA A 537 -23.49 13.47 21.41
CA ALA A 537 -22.61 13.17 22.53
C ALA A 537 -22.56 11.70 22.92
N LEU A 538 -23.65 10.97 22.67
CA LEU A 538 -23.80 9.56 22.99
C LEU A 538 -23.56 8.65 21.76
N ARG A 539 -23.46 9.22 20.56
CA ARG A 539 -23.26 8.53 19.28
C ARG A 539 -22.44 9.40 18.31
N VAL A 540 -21.94 8.77 17.25
CA VAL A 540 -21.37 9.45 16.09
C VAL A 540 -22.47 10.26 15.36
N PRO A 541 -22.35 11.60 15.21
CA PRO A 541 -23.34 12.41 14.50
C PRO A 541 -23.38 12.15 12.99
N GLY A 542 -24.56 12.24 12.38
CA GLY A 542 -24.72 12.32 10.93
C GLY A 542 -24.40 13.72 10.39
N GLU A 543 -24.04 13.82 9.09
CA GLU A 543 -23.65 15.07 8.42
C GLU A 543 -24.72 16.18 8.53
N GLN A 544 -26.00 15.79 8.46
CA GLN A 544 -27.13 16.71 8.56
C GLN A 544 -27.33 17.25 9.99
N GLU A 545 -26.99 16.46 11.02
CA GLU A 545 -27.05 16.87 12.43
C GLU A 545 -25.89 17.82 12.78
N LEU A 546 -24.70 17.55 12.22
CA LEU A 546 -23.53 18.44 12.29
C LEU A 546 -23.82 19.79 11.63
N GLN A 547 -24.46 19.82 10.45
CA GLN A 547 -24.88 21.06 9.78
C GLN A 547 -25.93 21.84 10.59
N GLN A 548 -26.89 21.15 11.21
CA GLN A 548 -27.89 21.80 12.07
C GLN A 548 -27.29 22.38 13.35
N LEU A 549 -26.29 21.72 13.94
CA LEU A 549 -25.60 22.20 15.15
C LEU A 549 -24.61 23.32 14.85
N THR A 550 -23.95 23.32 13.68
CA THR A 550 -23.06 24.41 13.24
C THR A 550 -23.82 25.64 12.73
N ALA A 551 -25.07 25.48 12.30
CA ALA A 551 -25.96 26.59 11.93
C ALA A 551 -26.54 27.36 13.14
N LEU A 552 -26.31 26.89 14.37
CA LEU A 552 -26.71 27.62 15.58
C LEU A 552 -25.78 28.82 15.78
N ASP A 553 -26.35 30.02 15.65
CA ASP A 553 -25.61 31.28 15.77
C ASP A 553 -24.97 31.45 17.17
N ALA A 554 -23.75 31.96 17.23
CA ALA A 554 -23.03 32.21 18.48
C ALA A 554 -23.80 33.16 19.41
N ALA A 555 -24.68 34.00 18.85
CA ALA A 555 -25.59 34.85 19.58
C ALA A 555 -26.64 34.07 20.41
N ALA A 556 -27.06 32.89 19.96
CA ALA A 556 -28.09 32.07 20.62
C ALA A 556 -27.54 31.28 21.82
N LEU A 557 -26.25 30.93 21.82
CA LEU A 557 -25.61 30.14 22.88
C LEU A 557 -25.00 30.98 24.02
N GLY A 558 -25.02 32.31 23.89
CA GLY A 558 -24.56 33.26 24.93
C GLY A 558 -23.04 33.21 25.19
N ARG A 559 -22.52 34.17 25.98
CA ARG A 559 -21.07 34.32 26.26
C ARG A 559 -20.47 33.21 27.15
N SER A 560 -21.15 32.09 27.35
CA SER A 560 -20.66 30.97 28.15
C SER A 560 -19.35 30.44 27.55
N LYS A 561 -18.41 30.11 28.44
CA LYS A 561 -17.11 29.55 28.05
C LYS A 561 -17.29 28.12 27.52
N GLU A 562 -18.24 27.39 28.09
CA GLU A 562 -18.61 26.02 27.77
C GLU A 562 -19.25 25.93 26.37
N ALA A 563 -20.14 26.87 26.04
CA ALA A 563 -20.74 26.97 24.71
C ALA A 563 -19.69 27.23 23.60
N ARG A 564 -18.69 28.07 23.89
CA ARG A 564 -17.58 28.34 22.95
C ARG A 564 -16.65 27.14 22.79
N LEU A 565 -16.43 26.36 23.85
CA LEU A 565 -15.66 25.12 23.79
C LEU A 565 -16.39 24.03 23.00
N LEU A 566 -17.72 23.93 23.15
CA LEU A 566 -18.55 23.01 22.37
C LEU A 566 -18.55 23.39 20.88
N LEU A 567 -18.78 24.67 20.55
CA LEU A 567 -18.73 25.15 19.16
C LEU A 567 -17.34 24.95 18.53
N GLY A 568 -16.27 25.20 19.28
CA GLY A 568 -14.91 24.95 18.81
C GLY A 568 -14.64 23.46 18.54
N ALA A 569 -15.08 22.57 19.44
CA ALA A 569 -14.93 21.14 19.24
C ALA A 569 -15.80 20.59 18.09
N LEU A 570 -17.00 21.17 17.86
CA LEU A 570 -17.86 20.83 16.72
C LEU A 570 -17.28 21.35 15.39
N GLN A 571 -16.61 22.50 15.39
CA GLN A 571 -15.88 23.02 14.23
C GLN A 571 -14.62 22.20 13.93
N ASP A 572 -13.93 21.69 14.95
CA ASP A 572 -12.77 20.79 14.78
C ASP A 572 -13.19 19.38 14.29
N LEU A 573 -14.43 18.96 14.58
CA LEU A 573 -15.03 17.71 14.09
C LEU A 573 -15.60 17.84 12.67
N ALA A 574 -15.81 19.07 12.16
CA ALA A 574 -16.08 19.28 10.76
C ALA A 574 -14.79 18.95 9.99
N PRO A 575 -14.77 17.94 9.11
CA PRO A 575 -13.53 17.47 8.51
C PRO A 575 -12.88 18.58 7.68
N ALA A 576 -11.75 19.10 8.18
CA ALA A 576 -10.94 20.11 7.48
C ALA A 576 -10.40 19.59 6.14
N ASP A 577 -10.41 18.27 5.92
CA ASP A 577 -9.87 17.60 4.74
C ASP A 577 -10.95 17.03 3.79
N ALA A 578 -12.25 17.20 4.07
CA ALA A 578 -13.32 16.74 3.15
C ALA A 578 -13.55 17.68 1.95
N GLN A 579 -12.76 18.75 1.81
CA GLN A 579 -12.60 19.50 0.57
C GLN A 579 -11.38 19.05 -0.25
N GLU A 580 -10.86 17.83 -0.05
CA GLU A 580 -10.05 17.21 -1.11
C GLU A 580 -10.90 17.12 -2.39
N GLU A 581 -10.40 17.76 -3.45
CA GLU A 581 -10.97 17.90 -4.79
C GLU A 581 -11.64 16.61 -5.30
N THR A 582 -12.92 16.41 -4.97
CA THR A 582 -13.78 15.42 -5.63
C THR A 582 -14.21 15.88 -7.02
N GLY A 583 -13.74 17.06 -7.44
CA GLY A 583 -13.87 17.57 -8.78
C GLY A 583 -12.92 16.88 -9.76
N PRO A 584 -13.28 16.85 -11.05
CA PRO A 584 -12.39 16.34 -12.06
C PRO A 584 -11.15 17.23 -12.22
N VAL A 585 -9.96 16.62 -12.16
CA VAL A 585 -8.66 17.31 -12.19
C VAL A 585 -8.15 17.36 -13.62
N ASN A 586 -7.93 18.55 -14.18
CA ASN A 586 -7.33 18.69 -15.52
C ASN A 586 -5.81 18.55 -15.41
N LEU A 587 -5.24 17.57 -16.12
CA LEU A 587 -3.78 17.32 -16.16
C LEU A 587 -3.07 18.11 -17.28
N GLY A 588 -3.81 18.93 -18.03
CA GLY A 588 -3.29 19.75 -19.13
C GLY A 588 -3.25 19.01 -20.47
N THR A 589 -2.52 19.57 -21.43
CA THR A 589 -2.34 18.98 -22.77
C THR A 589 -0.96 18.38 -22.88
N ILE A 590 -0.87 17.06 -23.13
CA ILE A 590 0.39 16.32 -23.25
C ILE A 590 0.34 15.54 -24.57
N GLY A 591 1.33 15.75 -25.44
CA GLY A 591 1.36 15.13 -26.77
C GLY A 591 0.20 15.54 -27.69
N GLY A 592 -0.34 16.75 -27.50
CA GLY A 592 -1.48 17.27 -28.28
C GLY A 592 -2.86 16.75 -27.84
N ARG A 593 -2.94 15.94 -26.78
CA ARG A 593 -4.18 15.39 -26.22
C ARG A 593 -4.50 16.03 -24.88
N ALA A 594 -5.78 16.29 -24.62
CA ALA A 594 -6.26 16.87 -23.35
C ALA A 594 -6.46 15.76 -22.31
N TRP A 595 -5.78 15.87 -21.16
CA TRP A 595 -5.80 14.85 -20.11
C TRP A 595 -6.60 15.29 -18.89
N ARG A 596 -7.40 14.39 -18.33
CA ARG A 596 -8.25 14.65 -17.16
C ARG A 596 -8.35 13.44 -16.25
N LEU A 597 -8.34 13.65 -14.94
CA LEU A 597 -8.74 12.67 -13.94
C LEU A 597 -10.18 12.94 -13.55
N GLU A 598 -11.05 11.95 -13.67
CA GLU A 598 -12.41 12.00 -13.13
C GLU A 598 -12.58 10.99 -12.01
N PRO A 599 -13.30 11.29 -10.93
CA PRO A 599 -13.57 10.30 -9.89
C PRO A 599 -14.15 9.01 -10.49
N ASP A 600 -13.60 7.86 -10.06
CA ASP A 600 -14.10 6.57 -10.47
C ASP A 600 -15.27 6.15 -9.56
N PRO A 601 -16.51 6.02 -10.07
CA PRO A 601 -17.62 5.55 -9.23
C PRO A 601 -17.44 4.12 -8.72
N ALA A 602 -16.56 3.32 -9.34
CA ALA A 602 -16.30 1.94 -8.92
C ALA A 602 -15.32 1.84 -7.74
N TYR A 603 -14.49 2.87 -7.50
CA TYR A 603 -13.42 2.82 -6.49
C TYR A 603 -13.40 4.10 -5.64
N THR A 604 -13.74 3.98 -4.35
CA THR A 604 -13.66 5.09 -3.41
C THR A 604 -12.23 5.65 -3.34
N GLY A 605 -12.05 6.90 -3.78
CA GLY A 605 -10.75 7.58 -3.86
C GLY A 605 -9.93 7.25 -5.13
N GLY A 606 -10.47 6.44 -6.05
CA GLY A 606 -9.88 6.19 -7.36
C GLY A 606 -10.29 7.24 -8.39
N TYR A 607 -9.49 7.35 -9.45
CA TYR A 607 -9.74 8.24 -10.58
C TYR A 607 -9.62 7.48 -11.90
N ARG A 608 -10.54 7.74 -12.83
CA ARG A 608 -10.43 7.39 -14.25
C ARG A 608 -9.56 8.42 -14.94
N VAL A 609 -8.57 7.96 -15.69
CA VAL A 609 -7.70 8.78 -16.53
C VAL A 609 -8.31 8.86 -17.92
N LEU A 610 -8.68 10.06 -18.36
CA LEU A 610 -9.26 10.34 -19.66
C LEU A 610 -8.22 11.07 -20.54
N ALA A 611 -8.17 10.71 -21.82
CA ALA A 611 -7.49 11.47 -22.88
C ALA A 611 -8.51 11.83 -23.95
N ASP A 612 -8.69 13.13 -24.20
CA ASP A 612 -9.69 13.70 -25.12
C ASP A 612 -11.12 13.21 -24.81
N GLY A 613 -11.41 13.00 -23.51
CA GLY A 613 -12.71 12.50 -23.04
C GLY A 613 -12.90 10.98 -23.15
N ALA A 614 -11.96 10.25 -23.74
CA ALA A 614 -11.98 8.79 -23.78
C ALA A 614 -11.22 8.20 -22.59
N GLU A 615 -11.79 7.21 -21.92
CA GLU A 615 -11.13 6.52 -20.80
C GLU A 615 -9.92 5.73 -21.30
N VAL A 616 -8.76 5.98 -20.68
CA VAL A 616 -7.44 5.40 -20.98
C VAL A 616 -7.00 4.43 -19.89
N GLY A 617 -7.44 4.65 -18.65
CA GLY A 617 -7.07 3.81 -17.52
C GLY A 617 -7.70 4.26 -16.21
N GLY A 618 -7.35 3.60 -15.13
CA GLY A 618 -7.77 3.96 -13.76
C GLY A 618 -6.58 4.00 -12.82
N ILE A 619 -6.63 4.86 -11.81
CA ILE A 619 -5.68 4.88 -10.70
C ILE A 619 -6.46 4.74 -9.39
N ALA A 620 -5.93 3.97 -8.44
CA ALA A 620 -6.62 3.73 -7.17
C ALA A 620 -5.63 3.72 -5.98
N PRO A 621 -5.99 4.24 -4.81
CA PRO A 621 -5.13 4.20 -3.64
C PRO A 621 -5.08 2.78 -3.05
N VAL A 622 -3.89 2.28 -2.76
CA VAL A 622 -3.62 1.02 -2.05
C VAL A 622 -3.30 1.34 -0.59
N ARG A 623 -4.28 1.15 0.30
CA ARG A 623 -4.04 1.27 1.74
C ARG A 623 -3.20 0.08 2.23
N ARG A 624 -1.94 0.31 2.60
CA ARG A 624 -1.14 -0.66 3.38
C ARG A 624 -1.44 -0.50 4.86
N ARG A 625 -1.61 -1.62 5.57
CA ARG A 625 -1.98 -1.69 7.00
C ARG A 625 -0.99 -1.07 8.01
N LYS A 626 0.14 -0.46 7.61
CA LYS A 626 1.22 -0.08 8.56
C LYS A 626 2.07 1.16 8.23
N THR A 627 1.85 1.86 7.11
CA THR A 627 2.68 3.02 6.73
C THR A 627 1.80 4.18 6.28
N ASP A 628 2.03 5.37 6.82
CA ASP A 628 1.25 6.60 6.55
C ASP A 628 1.35 7.11 5.09
N THR A 629 2.14 6.46 4.24
CA THR A 629 2.24 6.80 2.81
C THR A 629 1.22 6.04 1.98
N VAL A 630 0.22 6.75 1.46
CA VAL A 630 -0.76 6.22 0.49
C VAL A 630 -0.04 5.97 -0.83
N ARG A 631 0.07 4.70 -1.22
CA ARG A 631 0.56 4.32 -2.55
C ARG A 631 -0.59 4.17 -3.52
N TRP A 632 -0.32 4.28 -4.81
CA TRP A 632 -1.33 4.25 -5.87
C TRP A 632 -1.08 3.09 -6.85
N THR A 633 -2.12 2.35 -7.22
CA THR A 633 -2.08 1.46 -8.39
C THR A 633 -2.49 2.24 -9.63
N ALA A 634 -1.92 1.84 -10.77
CA ALA A 634 -2.29 2.36 -12.07
C ALA A 634 -2.65 1.19 -12.98
N GLU A 635 -3.80 1.27 -13.62
CA GLU A 635 -4.27 0.31 -14.61
C GLU A 635 -4.48 1.06 -15.92
N HIS A 636 -3.91 0.54 -17.00
CA HIS A 636 -4.14 1.07 -18.33
C HIS A 636 -5.12 0.14 -19.05
N ARG A 637 -6.07 0.68 -19.81
CA ARG A 637 -7.14 -0.08 -20.47
C ARG A 637 -6.61 -1.18 -21.41
N ARG A 638 -5.37 -1.05 -21.90
CA ARG A 638 -4.73 -1.94 -22.88
C ARG A 638 -3.56 -2.76 -22.33
N CYS A 639 -3.04 -2.45 -21.14
CA CYS A 639 -1.89 -3.17 -20.62
C CYS A 639 -1.84 -3.13 -19.09
N THR A 640 -1.19 -4.14 -18.51
CA THR A 640 -0.83 -4.09 -17.10
C THR A 640 0.35 -3.15 -16.92
N LEU A 641 0.20 -2.09 -16.12
CA LEU A 641 1.31 -1.20 -15.77
C LEU A 641 2.15 -1.81 -14.64
N GLY A 642 2.62 -3.04 -14.88
CA GLY A 642 3.49 -3.83 -14.01
C GLY A 642 2.87 -4.26 -12.68
N HIS A 643 3.17 -5.49 -12.23
CA HIS A 643 2.98 -5.92 -10.84
C HIS A 643 4.03 -5.29 -9.87
N GLY A 644 4.50 -4.08 -10.18
CA GLY A 644 5.51 -3.36 -9.41
C GLY A 644 4.96 -2.76 -8.12
N PRO A 645 5.83 -2.26 -7.22
CA PRO A 645 5.39 -1.54 -6.04
C PRO A 645 4.47 -0.39 -6.44
N ALA A 646 3.33 -0.28 -5.76
CA ALA A 646 2.39 0.82 -5.96
C ALA A 646 3.13 2.17 -5.97
N TRP A 647 2.74 3.04 -6.90
CA TRP A 647 3.31 4.35 -7.18
C TRP A 647 3.26 5.25 -5.94
N ALA A 648 4.27 6.10 -5.77
CA ALA A 648 4.40 6.92 -4.55
C ALA A 648 3.32 8.00 -4.41
N GLY A 649 2.66 8.40 -5.49
CA GLY A 649 1.62 9.42 -5.48
C GLY A 649 0.65 9.31 -6.66
N ARG A 650 -0.49 10.03 -6.53
CA ARG A 650 -1.57 10.11 -7.53
C ARG A 650 -1.04 10.54 -8.89
N ASP A 651 -0.25 11.60 -8.92
CA ASP A 651 0.23 12.20 -10.17
C ASP A 651 1.26 11.31 -10.86
N THR A 652 2.07 10.56 -10.09
CA THR A 652 3.01 9.58 -10.65
C THR A 652 2.28 8.39 -11.26
N ALA A 653 1.20 7.92 -10.62
CA ALA A 653 0.34 6.89 -11.17
C ALA A 653 -0.38 7.37 -12.44
N ALA A 654 -0.90 8.60 -12.46
CA ALA A 654 -1.50 9.20 -13.65
C ALA A 654 -0.48 9.34 -14.79
N GLN A 655 0.74 9.80 -14.48
CA GLN A 655 1.81 9.94 -15.46
C GLN A 655 2.25 8.58 -16.03
N ALA A 656 2.17 7.50 -15.25
CA ALA A 656 2.41 6.15 -15.75
C ALA A 656 1.36 5.74 -16.79
N VAL A 657 0.08 6.04 -16.55
CA VAL A 657 -1.01 5.81 -17.53
C VAL A 657 -0.81 6.67 -18.79
N ILE A 658 -0.43 7.94 -18.62
CA ILE A 658 -0.14 8.86 -19.74
C ILE A 658 1.05 8.38 -20.56
N THR A 659 2.14 8.00 -19.90
CA THR A 659 3.37 7.53 -20.55
C THR A 659 3.11 6.22 -21.29
N ALA A 660 2.32 5.33 -20.69
CA ALA A 660 1.89 4.11 -21.34
C ALA A 660 1.14 4.42 -22.62
N GLU A 661 0.04 5.20 -22.57
CA GLU A 661 -0.73 5.58 -23.77
C GLU A 661 0.09 6.37 -24.79
N SER A 662 1.02 7.24 -24.36
CA SER A 662 1.85 8.06 -25.26
C SER A 662 2.93 7.24 -25.99
N ALA A 663 3.37 6.12 -25.40
CA ALA A 663 4.25 5.18 -26.08
C ALA A 663 3.54 4.42 -27.23
N TRP A 664 2.22 4.55 -27.34
CA TRP A 664 1.43 3.96 -28.41
C TRP A 664 1.22 4.94 -29.55
N VAL A 665 1.80 4.61 -30.70
CA VAL A 665 1.43 5.24 -31.98
C VAL A 665 -0.04 4.89 -32.25
N PRO A 666 -0.91 5.87 -32.54
CA PRO A 666 -2.31 5.60 -32.85
C PRO A 666 -2.37 4.68 -34.07
N LEU A 667 -2.77 3.43 -33.84
CA LEU A 667 -3.07 2.49 -34.91
C LEU A 667 -4.21 3.07 -35.77
N PRO A 668 -4.25 2.75 -37.08
CA PRO A 668 -5.36 3.15 -37.95
C PRO A 668 -6.72 2.81 -37.32
N ARG A 669 -7.74 3.65 -37.56
CA ARG A 669 -9.08 3.42 -36.98
C ARG A 669 -9.56 2.01 -37.28
N LEU A 670 -10.33 1.41 -36.38
CA LEU A 670 -10.77 0.01 -36.48
C LEU A 670 -11.48 -0.37 -37.80
N ASP A 671 -12.04 0.64 -38.48
CA ASP A 671 -12.76 0.54 -39.76
C ASP A 671 -11.88 0.84 -40.98
N ASP A 672 -10.60 1.11 -40.77
CA ASP A 672 -9.65 1.47 -41.81
C ASP A 672 -9.24 0.22 -42.62
N GLU A 673 -9.39 0.29 -43.95
CA GLU A 673 -9.03 -0.81 -44.85
C GLU A 673 -7.52 -1.11 -44.87
N SER A 674 -6.68 -0.27 -44.26
CA SER A 674 -5.26 -0.55 -44.01
C SER A 674 -5.02 -1.91 -43.36
N TYR A 675 -5.94 -2.41 -42.51
CA TYR A 675 -5.82 -3.76 -41.95
C TYR A 675 -5.98 -4.89 -42.98
N LEU A 676 -6.60 -4.63 -44.13
CA LEU A 676 -6.65 -5.57 -45.25
C LEU A 676 -5.33 -5.62 -46.04
N ARG A 677 -4.46 -4.60 -45.87
CA ARG A 677 -3.16 -4.52 -46.54
C ARG A 677 -2.08 -5.37 -45.89
N ILE A 678 -2.34 -5.97 -44.73
CA ILE A 678 -1.36 -6.86 -44.07
C ILE A 678 -1.03 -8.02 -45.03
N PRO A 679 0.25 -8.17 -45.42
CA PRO A 679 0.69 -9.23 -46.32
C PRO A 679 0.18 -10.61 -45.89
N ALA A 680 -0.20 -11.44 -46.87
CA ALA A 680 -0.76 -12.77 -46.60
C ALA A 680 0.20 -13.65 -45.76
N TRP A 681 1.52 -13.48 -45.94
CA TRP A 681 2.53 -14.21 -45.19
C TRP A 681 2.55 -13.83 -43.70
N LEU A 682 2.39 -12.55 -43.35
CA LEU A 682 2.29 -12.09 -41.95
C LEU A 682 1.02 -12.62 -41.27
N ARG A 683 -0.10 -12.69 -42.01
CA ARG A 683 -1.33 -13.31 -41.51
C ARG A 683 -1.15 -14.80 -41.25
N SER A 684 -0.43 -15.50 -42.12
CA SER A 684 -0.09 -16.92 -41.94
C SER A 684 0.83 -17.14 -40.73
N ASN A 685 1.84 -16.28 -40.56
CA ASN A 685 2.73 -16.30 -39.40
C ASN A 685 1.97 -16.04 -38.10
N LEU A 686 1.04 -15.07 -38.09
CA LEU A 686 0.23 -14.74 -36.93
C LEU A 686 -0.65 -15.93 -36.53
N TYR A 687 -1.30 -16.57 -37.50
CA TYR A 687 -2.08 -17.79 -37.30
C TYR A 687 -1.22 -18.91 -36.68
N GLY A 688 -0.04 -19.15 -37.27
CA GLY A 688 0.88 -20.20 -36.81
C GLY A 688 1.44 -19.95 -35.42
N ALA A 689 1.75 -18.69 -35.08
CA ALA A 689 2.25 -18.31 -33.76
C ALA A 689 1.13 -18.32 -32.71
N ALA A 690 -0.06 -17.78 -33.03
CA ALA A 690 -1.19 -17.75 -32.12
C ALA A 690 -1.69 -19.15 -31.76
N GLY A 691 -1.59 -20.12 -32.68
CA GLY A 691 -1.92 -21.53 -32.46
C GLY A 691 -1.04 -22.25 -31.43
N ARG A 692 0.18 -21.74 -31.19
CA ARG A 692 1.14 -22.36 -30.26
C ARG A 692 1.07 -21.83 -28.83
N VAL A 693 0.47 -20.67 -28.63
CA VAL A 693 0.21 -20.15 -27.28
C VAL A 693 -0.84 -21.03 -26.59
N ASP A 694 -0.83 -21.21 -25.28
CA ASP A 694 -1.95 -21.86 -24.58
C ASP A 694 -2.76 -20.80 -23.84
N VAL A 695 -3.97 -20.51 -24.31
CA VAL A 695 -4.81 -19.48 -23.67
C VAL A 695 -5.36 -19.94 -22.33
N ARG A 696 -5.39 -21.25 -22.04
CA ARG A 696 -5.98 -21.78 -20.80
C ARG A 696 -4.97 -21.95 -19.67
N ARG A 697 -3.68 -21.79 -19.92
CA ARG A 697 -2.61 -22.04 -18.95
C ARG A 697 -1.62 -20.87 -18.89
N GLY A 698 -0.99 -20.69 -17.73
CA GLY A 698 0.07 -19.69 -17.53
C GLY A 698 -0.44 -18.27 -17.25
N ARG A 699 0.40 -17.26 -17.57
CA ARG A 699 0.16 -15.85 -17.23
C ARG A 699 -1.10 -15.26 -17.85
N LEU A 700 -1.51 -15.72 -19.03
CA LEU A 700 -2.77 -15.32 -19.68
C LEU A 700 -3.99 -15.50 -18.76
N ALA A 701 -4.03 -16.59 -17.98
CA ALA A 701 -5.12 -16.84 -17.04
C ALA A 701 -5.13 -15.86 -15.84
N GLN A 702 -3.99 -15.25 -15.54
CA GLN A 702 -3.78 -14.36 -14.39
C GLN A 702 -3.88 -12.87 -14.75
N LEU A 703 -4.06 -12.54 -16.04
CA LEU A 703 -4.18 -11.15 -16.49
C LEU A 703 -5.36 -10.44 -15.85
N GLN A 704 -5.09 -9.23 -15.38
CA GLN A 704 -6.06 -8.25 -14.91
C GLN A 704 -5.90 -6.97 -15.74
N PRO A 705 -6.97 -6.18 -15.93
CA PRO A 705 -8.34 -6.46 -15.52
C PRO A 705 -8.96 -7.62 -16.32
N GLY A 706 -9.90 -8.33 -15.72
CA GLY A 706 -10.56 -9.51 -16.32
C GLY A 706 -11.21 -9.24 -17.69
N ALA A 707 -11.61 -7.99 -17.97
CA ALA A 707 -12.13 -7.55 -19.26
C ALA A 707 -11.05 -7.57 -20.36
N TYR A 708 -9.84 -7.05 -20.08
CA TYR A 708 -8.70 -7.11 -21.00
C TYR A 708 -8.33 -8.57 -21.31
N ARG A 709 -8.29 -9.43 -20.29
CA ARG A 709 -8.08 -10.87 -20.47
C ARG A 709 -9.13 -11.48 -21.42
N GLN A 710 -10.41 -11.17 -21.25
CA GLN A 710 -11.47 -11.68 -22.14
C GLN A 710 -11.27 -11.22 -23.59
N GLN A 711 -10.91 -9.95 -23.80
CA GLN A 711 -10.64 -9.40 -25.13
C GLN A 711 -9.43 -10.06 -25.77
N LEU A 712 -8.32 -10.23 -25.04
CA LEU A 712 -7.11 -10.88 -25.54
C LEU A 712 -7.36 -12.36 -25.87
N HIS A 713 -8.13 -13.06 -25.03
CA HIS A 713 -8.56 -14.42 -25.32
C HIS A 713 -9.40 -14.51 -26.58
N ALA A 714 -10.36 -13.59 -26.77
CA ALA A 714 -11.20 -13.55 -27.97
C ALA A 714 -10.36 -13.26 -29.22
N ALA A 715 -9.38 -12.36 -29.11
CA ALA A 715 -8.49 -12.01 -30.19
C ALA A 715 -7.55 -13.16 -30.59
N LEU A 716 -6.93 -13.84 -29.62
CA LEU A 716 -6.12 -15.04 -29.85
C LEU A 716 -6.95 -16.19 -30.42
N ALA A 717 -8.16 -16.40 -29.90
CA ALA A 717 -9.08 -17.41 -30.43
C ALA A 717 -9.49 -17.10 -31.87
N GLN A 718 -9.66 -15.83 -32.22
CA GLN A 718 -9.95 -15.44 -33.59
C GLN A 718 -8.73 -15.64 -34.50
N ALA A 719 -7.54 -15.22 -34.08
CA ALA A 719 -6.31 -15.43 -34.83
C ALA A 719 -6.05 -16.91 -35.13
N ARG A 720 -6.42 -17.81 -34.22
CA ARG A 720 -6.34 -19.28 -34.40
C ARG A 720 -7.34 -19.88 -35.36
N ARG A 721 -8.48 -19.23 -35.58
CA ARG A 721 -9.56 -19.82 -36.41
C ARG A 721 -9.40 -19.44 -37.88
N THR A 722 -8.60 -18.44 -38.19
CA THR A 722 -8.58 -17.85 -39.51
C THR A 722 -7.19 -17.85 -40.14
N ALA A 723 -6.83 -18.96 -40.79
CA ALA A 723 -5.72 -18.96 -41.75
C ALA A 723 -6.07 -18.17 -43.03
N ALA A 724 -7.36 -18.09 -43.38
CA ALA A 724 -7.86 -17.51 -44.63
C ALA A 724 -8.92 -16.39 -44.47
N CYS A 725 -9.38 -16.07 -43.26
CA CYS A 725 -10.50 -15.14 -43.05
C CYS A 725 -10.16 -13.93 -42.15
N ARG A 726 -10.86 -12.84 -42.39
CA ARG A 726 -10.57 -11.49 -41.89
C ARG A 726 -10.54 -11.44 -40.35
N LEU A 727 -9.35 -11.25 -39.79
CA LEU A 727 -9.21 -10.80 -38.40
C LEU A 727 -9.85 -9.41 -38.33
N ARG A 728 -10.95 -9.26 -37.57
CA ARG A 728 -11.58 -7.94 -37.40
C ARG A 728 -10.57 -6.97 -36.80
N GLY A 729 -10.59 -5.69 -37.23
CA GLY A 729 -9.69 -4.65 -36.72
C GLY A 729 -9.62 -4.63 -35.19
N GLN A 730 -10.73 -4.87 -34.50
CA GLN A 730 -10.79 -4.93 -33.03
C GLN A 730 -9.92 -6.02 -32.40
N HIS A 731 -9.86 -7.21 -33.01
CA HIS A 731 -9.06 -8.31 -32.50
C HIS A 731 -7.59 -8.08 -32.82
N LEU A 732 -7.30 -7.49 -33.97
CA LEU A 732 -5.94 -7.12 -34.32
C LEU A 732 -5.42 -6.02 -33.41
N ALA A 733 -6.19 -4.98 -33.14
CA ALA A 733 -5.82 -3.92 -32.22
C ALA A 733 -5.47 -4.49 -30.83
N VAL A 734 -6.30 -5.39 -30.29
CA VAL A 734 -6.02 -6.05 -29.01
C VAL A 734 -4.72 -6.88 -29.05
N LEU A 735 -4.41 -7.55 -30.17
CA LEU A 735 -3.16 -8.31 -30.31
C LEU A 735 -1.96 -7.40 -30.47
N LEU A 736 -2.08 -6.33 -31.27
CA LEU A 736 -1.04 -5.32 -31.43
C LEU A 736 -0.78 -4.61 -30.10
N ASP A 737 -1.79 -4.47 -29.26
CA ASP A 737 -1.74 -3.84 -27.95
C ASP A 737 -1.18 -4.76 -26.83
N ALA A 738 -1.08 -6.07 -27.08
CA ALA A 738 -0.64 -7.01 -26.07
C ALA A 738 0.86 -6.87 -25.75
N ALA A 739 1.18 -6.69 -24.47
CA ALA A 739 2.57 -6.71 -24.01
C ALA A 739 3.16 -8.12 -24.19
N ARG A 740 4.49 -8.21 -24.34
CA ARG A 740 5.17 -9.50 -24.51
C ARG A 740 4.84 -10.45 -23.37
N GLU A 741 4.80 -9.95 -22.14
CA GLU A 741 4.55 -10.69 -20.90
C GLU A 741 3.10 -11.19 -20.81
N ASP A 742 2.17 -10.52 -21.49
CA ASP A 742 0.76 -10.90 -21.50
C ASP A 742 0.55 -12.14 -22.38
N LEU A 743 1.35 -12.31 -23.43
CA LEU A 743 1.25 -13.42 -24.38
C LEU A 743 1.80 -14.75 -23.81
N GLY A 744 2.58 -14.71 -22.73
CA GLY A 744 3.12 -15.90 -22.07
C GLY A 744 4.27 -15.60 -21.11
N ALA A 745 4.72 -16.61 -20.35
CA ALA A 745 5.83 -16.48 -19.41
C ALA A 745 7.13 -16.03 -20.10
N ALA A 746 8.01 -15.35 -19.35
CA ALA A 746 9.36 -15.02 -19.80
C ALA A 746 10.09 -16.30 -20.25
N GLY A 747 10.65 -16.29 -21.46
CA GLY A 747 11.31 -17.45 -22.08
C GLY A 747 10.37 -18.43 -22.82
N SER A 748 9.08 -18.13 -22.93
CA SER A 748 8.17 -18.92 -23.78
C SER A 748 8.40 -18.62 -25.26
N ALA A 749 9.14 -19.51 -25.95
CA ALA A 749 9.44 -19.38 -27.38
C ALA A 749 8.17 -19.20 -28.27
N ALA A 750 7.03 -19.77 -27.87
CA ALA A 750 5.77 -19.58 -28.58
C ALA A 750 5.24 -18.14 -28.45
N ALA A 751 5.36 -17.55 -27.27
CA ALA A 751 4.95 -16.19 -27.01
C ALA A 751 5.97 -15.16 -27.55
N ASP A 752 7.27 -15.48 -27.55
CA ASP A 752 8.32 -14.68 -28.23
C ASP A 752 8.00 -14.56 -29.72
N ARG A 753 7.77 -15.70 -30.37
CA ARG A 753 7.46 -15.72 -31.81
C ARG A 753 6.15 -15.00 -32.12
N LEU A 754 5.12 -15.12 -31.28
CA LEU A 754 3.87 -14.39 -31.50
C LEU A 754 4.09 -12.87 -31.38
N TYR A 755 4.87 -12.45 -30.38
CA TYR A 755 5.20 -11.05 -30.18
C TYR A 755 6.03 -10.48 -31.33
N GLU A 756 7.03 -11.21 -31.83
CA GLU A 756 7.81 -10.83 -33.01
C GLU A 756 6.92 -10.57 -34.23
N VAL A 757 6.00 -11.50 -34.53
CA VAL A 757 5.05 -11.33 -35.65
C VAL A 757 4.13 -10.14 -35.45
N ILE A 758 3.68 -9.89 -34.21
CA ILE A 758 2.90 -8.70 -33.86
C ILE A 758 3.70 -7.42 -34.14
N GLN A 759 4.99 -7.38 -33.81
CA GLN A 759 5.86 -6.24 -34.08
C GLN A 759 6.14 -6.05 -35.58
N GLU A 760 6.30 -7.14 -36.34
CA GLU A 760 6.42 -7.06 -37.81
C GLU A 760 5.16 -6.47 -38.45
N ILE A 761 3.98 -6.89 -38.01
CA ILE A 761 2.70 -6.32 -38.47
C ILE A 761 2.62 -4.84 -38.10
N ARG A 762 3.04 -4.46 -36.88
CA ARG A 762 3.07 -3.07 -36.46
C ARG A 762 4.00 -2.23 -37.33
N ALA A 763 5.22 -2.70 -37.59
CA ALA A 763 6.19 -1.99 -38.42
C ALA A 763 5.65 -1.75 -39.84
N GLU A 764 4.99 -2.75 -40.43
CA GLU A 764 4.36 -2.64 -41.76
C GLU A 764 3.19 -1.64 -41.78
N LEU A 765 2.37 -1.61 -40.73
CA LEU A 765 1.26 -0.66 -40.63
C LEU A 765 1.76 0.78 -40.42
N VAL A 766 2.86 0.97 -39.69
CA VAL A 766 3.47 2.29 -39.47
C VAL A 766 4.16 2.81 -40.74
N SER A 767 4.98 1.97 -41.40
CA SER A 767 5.65 2.36 -42.66
C SER A 767 4.65 2.63 -43.79
N GLY A 768 3.55 1.87 -43.83
CA GLY A 768 2.44 2.08 -44.77
C GLY A 768 1.65 3.37 -44.52
N ALA A 769 1.66 3.89 -43.29
CA ALA A 769 0.99 5.15 -42.93
C ALA A 769 1.84 6.39 -43.26
N GLU A 770 3.17 6.28 -43.29
CA GLU A 770 4.06 7.37 -43.71
C GLU A 770 4.09 7.57 -45.23
N THR A 771 3.70 6.54 -45.99
CA THR A 771 3.70 6.53 -47.45
C THR A 771 2.34 6.83 -48.08
N ALA A 772 1.27 6.85 -47.28
CA ALA A 772 -0.10 7.18 -47.68
C ALA A 772 -0.45 8.61 -47.24
#